data_AF-A0A8D3CJY1-F1
#
_entry.id   AF-A0A8D3CJY1-F1
#
_cell.length_a   1.000
_cell.length_b   1.000
_cell.length_c   1.000
_cell.angle_alpha   90.00
_cell.angle_beta   90.00
_cell.angle_gamma   90.00
#
_symmetry.space_group_name_H-M   'P 1'
#
loop_
_entity.id
_entity.type
_entity.pdbx_description
1 polymer ?
#
loop_
_entity_poly.entity_id
_entity_poly.type
_entity_poly.pdbx_seq_one_letter_code
_entity_poly.pdbx_strand_id
1 'polypeptide(L)'
;MEEWRQCGRWLIDCKVLPPNHRVVWPSAVVFDLAQALRDGVLLCQMLHNLSPGSVDLKEINFRPQMSQFLCLKNIRTFLKVCHDKFGLRNSELFDPFDLFDVRDFGKVISALSRISHHSIAQIKGIRPFPSEDTALNEDDVYRSLEELADEHDLGEDDIYDCVPCEDDGDDIYEDIIKVEVRQPMVRKMGMTEDDKRNCCLVEIQETEAKYYKTLEDIEKNYMIPLKQVLSPQDMEAIFVNLEDVIKVHFALLRAIDLNMVTGGSGLGKIFLDFKERLLIYGQYCSHMENAQKTLDELIATREDVKIKVEECTLKVQEGKFKLQDLLVVPMQRVLKYHLLLKELLGHSADRPERQQLKEALEAMQDLAMYINEVKRDNETLKKISEFQSCIENLQVRLEEYGRPKIDGELKVCSIVNRTKQDRYIFLFDKVVIVCKRRGYSYELKEIIELQSYKMSDDPMNNRDVKKWSYGFYLIHLQGKQGFQFFCKTEDTKRKWMEQFEMAMSNIKPERATANQHNFQMHTFDKNTNCRACKMLLRGIFYQGYFCSRCGTGAHKECLEVITICKISRCLLRTSRGPKMVAVRNYHGTPTPPGKTPLSFQTGDFIELLKGDPDTTWWEGKLIQTQKSGFFPSSCVKPWLDPKVRHPHCTRVPAQRPDQSPQFAGNMERQQADNLLKSHSSGTYLIRERTAEAERFAISIKFNDEVKHIKVIEKDSWIHITEAKKFESLLELVEYYQAHSLKESFKLLDTTLRYPYKSRERSLTRASTRSPATCASYNFSFLSPQGLNFSSPQSPAPFWSVFTPRVVSTAVARYNFAARDMRELSLREGDVVKIYSKIGGDQGWWKGEANGRVSTPPESPPMCTCVESERRR
;
A
#
# COMPACT_ATOMS: atom_id res chain seq x y z
N MET A 1 -11.97 18.17 44.73
CA MET A 1 -11.95 17.42 43.46
C MET A 1 -10.54 16.91 43.27
N GLU A 2 -10.34 15.67 42.85
CA GLU A 2 -8.98 15.13 42.66
C GLU A 2 -8.16 16.00 41.69
N GLU A 3 -6.88 16.23 41.97
CA GLU A 3 -5.99 17.12 41.21
C GLU A 3 -5.91 16.72 39.74
N TRP A 4 -5.79 15.42 39.45
CA TRP A 4 -5.76 14.90 38.08
C TRP A 4 -7.04 15.21 37.29
N ARG A 5 -8.22 15.24 37.94
CA ARG A 5 -9.50 15.62 37.30
C ARG A 5 -9.54 17.11 36.99
N GLN A 6 -8.95 17.93 37.86
CA GLN A 6 -8.79 19.36 37.62
C GLN A 6 -7.84 19.59 36.43
N CYS A 7 -6.73 18.85 36.36
CA CYS A 7 -5.83 18.85 35.21
C CYS A 7 -6.55 18.48 33.91
N GLY A 8 -7.36 17.41 33.91
CA GLY A 8 -8.14 17.01 32.73
C GLY A 8 -9.08 18.11 32.22
N ARG A 9 -9.74 18.85 33.12
CA ARG A 9 -10.57 20.01 32.74
C ARG A 9 -9.75 21.19 32.26
N TRP A 10 -8.63 21.47 32.90
CA TRP A 10 -7.72 22.53 32.49
C TRP A 10 -7.19 22.30 31.06
N LEU A 11 -6.92 21.04 30.67
CA LEU A 11 -6.55 20.69 29.30
C LEU A 11 -7.68 20.90 28.28
N ILE A 12 -8.94 20.73 28.68
CA ILE A 12 -10.10 21.11 27.85
C ILE A 12 -10.15 22.63 27.68
N ASP A 13 -9.94 23.39 28.75
CA ASP A 13 -9.91 24.86 28.69
C ASP A 13 -8.73 25.37 27.84
N CYS A 14 -7.62 24.64 27.79
CA CYS A 14 -6.50 24.86 26.88
C CYS A 14 -6.81 24.49 25.42
N LYS A 15 -8.01 23.98 25.12
CA LYS A 15 -8.46 23.50 23.79
C LYS A 15 -7.59 22.36 23.23
N VAL A 16 -7.14 21.47 24.10
CA VAL A 16 -6.32 20.30 23.72
C VAL A 16 -7.14 19.02 23.74
N LEU A 17 -8.13 18.93 24.64
CA LEU A 17 -9.06 17.81 24.73
C LEU A 17 -10.49 18.27 24.41
N PRO A 18 -11.32 17.41 23.79
CA PRO A 18 -12.71 17.75 23.52
C PRO A 18 -13.51 17.84 24.83
N PRO A 19 -14.55 18.69 24.90
CA PRO A 19 -15.38 18.84 26.10
C PRO A 19 -16.04 17.53 26.59
N ASN A 20 -16.26 16.56 25.69
CA ASN A 20 -16.88 15.28 25.98
C ASN A 20 -15.88 14.12 26.11
N HIS A 21 -14.57 14.41 26.21
CA HIS A 21 -13.53 13.38 26.29
C HIS A 21 -13.74 12.46 27.51
N ARG A 22 -13.38 11.17 27.37
CA ARG A 22 -13.56 10.15 28.43
C ARG A 22 -12.96 10.54 29.78
N VAL A 23 -11.86 11.29 29.79
CA VAL A 23 -11.16 11.74 31.01
C VAL A 23 -12.01 12.62 31.94
N VAL A 24 -13.09 13.22 31.45
CA VAL A 24 -14.03 14.00 32.29
C VAL A 24 -15.30 13.24 32.67
N TRP A 25 -15.43 11.97 32.25
CA TRP A 25 -16.58 11.17 32.63
C TRP A 25 -16.55 10.81 34.13
N PRO A 26 -17.71 10.63 34.78
CA PRO A 26 -17.76 10.24 36.19
C PRO A 26 -17.05 8.91 36.48
N SER A 27 -17.04 8.00 35.52
CA SER A 27 -16.36 6.70 35.61
C SER A 27 -14.87 6.73 35.26
N ALA A 28 -14.34 7.88 34.84
CA ALA A 28 -12.94 7.99 34.43
C ALA A 28 -12.00 7.72 35.60
N VAL A 29 -10.87 7.10 35.31
CA VAL A 29 -9.76 6.87 36.24
C VAL A 29 -8.53 7.69 35.82
N VAL A 30 -7.60 7.91 36.75
CA VAL A 30 -6.36 8.66 36.47
C VAL A 30 -5.56 8.07 35.31
N PHE A 31 -5.66 6.75 35.08
CA PHE A 31 -5.01 6.08 33.98
C PHE A 31 -5.52 6.55 32.60
N ASP A 32 -6.79 6.94 32.47
CA ASP A 32 -7.34 7.48 31.22
C ASP A 32 -6.63 8.79 30.83
N LEU A 33 -6.31 9.62 31.82
CA LEU A 33 -5.56 10.86 31.61
C LEU A 33 -4.08 10.56 31.29
N ALA A 34 -3.47 9.62 32.01
CA ALA A 34 -2.10 9.21 31.73
C ALA A 34 -1.96 8.68 30.30
N GLN A 35 -2.89 7.83 29.85
CA GLN A 35 -2.93 7.28 28.49
C GLN A 35 -3.07 8.38 27.44
N ALA A 36 -3.94 9.38 27.68
CA ALA A 36 -4.13 10.49 26.75
C ALA A 36 -2.89 11.38 26.58
N LEU A 37 -2.05 11.51 27.61
CA LEU A 37 -0.84 12.35 27.58
C LEU A 37 0.43 11.60 27.20
N ARG A 38 0.38 10.26 27.17
CA ARG A 38 1.54 9.35 27.17
C ARG A 38 2.50 9.51 26.01
N ASP A 39 2.02 10.00 24.87
CA ASP A 39 2.80 10.19 23.65
C ASP A 39 3.43 11.58 23.50
N GLY A 40 3.14 12.48 24.44
CA GLY A 40 3.59 13.87 24.44
C GLY A 40 2.95 14.79 23.39
N VAL A 41 2.05 14.29 22.52
CA VAL A 41 1.45 15.09 21.43
C VAL A 41 0.56 16.19 22.01
N LEU A 42 -0.37 15.81 22.89
CA LEU A 42 -1.28 16.75 23.55
C LEU A 42 -0.53 17.78 24.41
N LEU A 43 0.58 17.36 25.04
CA LEU A 43 1.43 18.24 25.84
C LEU A 43 2.11 19.32 24.99
N CYS A 44 2.66 18.93 23.83
CA CYS A 44 3.24 19.87 22.89
C CYS A 44 2.18 20.83 22.31
N GLN A 45 1.00 20.32 21.98
CA GLN A 45 -0.12 21.15 21.50
C GLN A 45 -0.58 22.16 22.57
N MET A 46 -0.63 21.74 23.84
CA MET A 46 -0.97 22.62 24.95
C MET A 46 -0.03 23.82 25.04
N LEU A 47 1.29 23.59 24.97
CA LEU A 47 2.27 24.68 25.01
C LEU A 47 2.11 25.62 23.81
N HIS A 48 1.86 25.07 22.62
CA HIS A 48 1.58 25.86 21.42
C HIS A 48 0.32 26.73 21.58
N ASN A 49 -0.77 26.18 22.12
CA ASN A 49 -2.02 26.92 22.34
C ASN A 49 -1.85 28.05 23.37
N LEU A 50 -1.09 27.79 24.44
CA LEU A 50 -0.78 28.77 25.47
C LEU A 50 0.14 29.88 24.94
N SER A 51 1.17 29.51 24.19
CA SER A 51 2.15 30.43 23.59
C SER A 51 2.44 30.01 22.15
N PRO A 52 1.76 30.61 21.14
CA PRO A 52 2.00 30.30 19.74
C PRO A 52 3.46 30.53 19.35
N GLY A 53 4.06 29.55 18.66
CA GLY A 53 5.49 29.55 18.30
C GLY A 53 6.44 29.07 19.39
N SER A 54 5.94 28.65 20.56
CA SER A 54 6.78 28.03 21.62
C SER A 54 7.22 26.60 21.26
N VAL A 55 6.37 25.87 20.53
CA VAL A 55 6.64 24.55 19.95
C VAL A 55 6.41 24.65 18.44
N ASP A 56 7.39 24.22 17.64
CA ASP A 56 7.19 23.97 16.21
C ASP A 56 6.41 22.65 16.07
N LEU A 57 5.11 22.76 15.83
CA LEU A 57 4.22 21.61 15.65
C LEU A 57 4.67 20.69 14.50
N LYS A 58 5.45 21.20 13.54
CA LYS A 58 6.00 20.42 12.41
C LYS A 58 7.12 19.46 12.84
N GLU A 59 7.72 19.66 14.02
CA GLU A 59 8.72 18.74 14.61
C GLU A 59 8.09 17.65 15.47
N ILE A 60 6.79 17.76 15.77
CA ILE A 60 6.02 16.83 16.58
C ILE A 60 5.49 15.70 15.71
N ASN A 61 5.65 14.47 16.19
CA ASN A 61 5.07 13.30 15.53
C ASN A 61 3.66 13.09 16.08
N PHE A 62 2.65 13.56 15.34
CA PHE A 62 1.24 13.49 15.74
C PHE A 62 0.66 12.07 15.82
N ARG A 63 1.26 11.13 15.07
CA ARG A 63 0.88 9.71 15.12
C ARG A 63 2.13 8.87 15.28
N PRO A 64 2.67 8.72 16.51
CA PRO A 64 3.93 7.99 16.71
C PRO A 64 3.82 6.48 16.42
N GLN A 65 2.62 5.94 16.13
CA GLN A 65 2.36 4.58 15.59
C GLN A 65 3.23 3.50 16.24
N MET A 66 3.11 3.34 17.55
CA MET A 66 3.84 2.33 18.35
C MET A 66 5.36 2.55 18.48
N SER A 67 5.90 3.72 18.13
CA SER A 67 7.31 4.05 18.34
C SER A 67 7.55 4.69 19.71
N GLN A 68 8.22 3.95 20.60
CA GLN A 68 8.65 4.50 21.90
C GLN A 68 9.58 5.69 21.70
N PHE A 69 10.46 5.64 20.70
CA PHE A 69 11.39 6.73 20.39
C PHE A 69 10.66 8.04 20.07
N LEU A 70 9.64 8.00 19.22
CA LEU A 70 8.90 9.20 18.82
C LEU A 70 8.08 9.79 19.98
N CYS A 71 7.44 8.96 20.79
CA CYS A 71 6.77 9.41 22.01
C CYS A 71 7.75 10.13 22.95
N LEU A 72 8.90 9.51 23.23
CA LEU A 72 9.93 10.11 24.08
C LEU A 72 10.51 11.40 23.48
N LYS A 73 10.64 11.49 22.15
CA LYS A 73 11.04 12.74 21.47
C LYS A 73 10.04 13.86 21.73
N ASN A 74 8.74 13.62 21.53
CA ASN A 74 7.69 14.60 21.80
C ASN A 74 7.72 15.07 23.26
N ILE A 75 7.80 14.13 24.22
CA ILE A 75 7.86 14.45 25.66
C ILE A 75 9.10 15.30 25.98
N ARG A 76 10.27 14.98 25.39
CA ARG A 76 11.49 15.78 25.59
C ARG A 76 11.36 17.18 24.98
N THR A 77 10.71 17.31 23.82
CA THR A 77 10.41 18.62 23.23
C THR A 77 9.54 19.46 24.16
N PHE A 78 8.48 18.86 24.73
CA PHE A 78 7.67 19.50 25.76
C PHE A 78 8.51 19.98 26.95
N LEU A 79 9.31 19.10 27.56
CA LEU A 79 10.13 19.43 28.73
C LEU A 79 11.15 20.54 28.42
N LYS A 80 11.76 20.52 27.23
CA LYS A 80 12.68 21.56 26.77
C LYS A 80 11.98 22.91 26.69
N VAL A 81 10.78 22.98 26.12
CA VAL A 81 10.03 24.24 26.03
C VAL A 81 9.54 24.72 27.41
N CYS A 82 9.17 23.80 28.30
CA CYS A 82 8.87 24.14 29.70
C CYS A 82 10.05 24.81 30.40
N HIS A 83 11.27 24.31 30.18
CA HIS A 83 12.48 24.94 30.70
C HIS A 83 12.75 26.30 30.02
N ASP A 84 12.81 26.33 28.68
CA ASP A 84 13.32 27.47 27.92
C ASP A 84 12.34 28.65 27.84
N LYS A 85 11.02 28.38 27.86
CA LYS A 85 9.96 29.41 27.70
C LYS A 85 9.12 29.64 28.94
N PHE A 86 8.87 28.60 29.73
CA PHE A 86 8.05 28.68 30.95
C PHE A 86 8.91 28.75 32.23
N GLY A 87 10.24 28.68 32.09
CA GLY A 87 11.17 28.93 33.19
C GLY A 87 11.16 27.87 34.29
N LEU A 88 10.67 26.66 34.02
CA LEU A 88 10.69 25.55 34.98
C LEU A 88 12.14 25.10 35.22
N ARG A 89 12.51 24.91 36.49
CA ARG A 89 13.83 24.39 36.87
C ARG A 89 13.90 22.89 36.60
N ASN A 90 15.11 22.35 36.39
CA ASN A 90 15.32 20.91 36.20
C ASN A 90 14.77 20.04 37.35
N SER A 91 14.69 20.56 38.57
CA SER A 91 14.10 19.86 39.73
C SER A 91 12.56 19.82 39.71
N GLU A 92 11.93 20.65 38.87
CA GLU A 92 10.47 20.78 38.73
C GLU A 92 9.95 20.05 37.49
N LEU A 93 10.86 19.60 36.62
CA LEU A 93 10.57 18.79 35.45
C LEU A 93 10.56 17.30 35.83
N PHE A 94 9.68 16.53 35.19
CA PHE A 94 9.67 15.08 35.29
C PHE A 94 10.64 14.44 34.29
N ASP A 95 11.09 13.23 34.57
CA ASP A 95 11.87 12.45 33.60
C ASP A 95 10.92 11.90 32.51
N PRO A 96 11.30 11.86 31.22
CA PRO A 96 10.40 11.39 30.16
C PRO A 96 9.71 10.04 30.42
N PHE A 97 10.34 9.14 31.18
CA PHE A 97 9.76 7.85 31.53
C PHE A 97 8.74 7.93 32.68
N ASP A 98 8.73 9.00 33.47
CA ASP A 98 7.71 9.25 34.49
C ASP A 98 6.31 9.37 33.86
N LEU A 99 6.24 9.85 32.62
CA LEU A 99 5.04 9.89 31.80
C LEU A 99 4.90 8.66 30.90
N PHE A 100 5.93 8.32 30.12
CA PHE A 100 5.83 7.27 29.10
C PHE A 100 5.57 5.88 29.70
N ASP A 101 6.28 5.52 30.78
CA ASP A 101 6.05 4.27 31.51
C ASP A 101 5.10 4.48 32.71
N VAL A 102 4.61 5.72 32.90
CA VAL A 102 3.76 6.12 34.02
C VAL A 102 4.40 5.81 35.39
N ARG A 103 5.72 5.96 35.51
CA ARG A 103 6.49 5.65 36.75
C ARG A 103 6.18 6.61 37.90
N ASP A 104 5.94 7.87 37.57
CA ASP A 104 5.68 8.93 38.55
C ASP A 104 4.77 10.00 37.93
N PHE A 105 3.52 9.61 37.73
CA PHE A 105 2.53 10.50 37.12
C PHE A 105 2.21 11.72 38.00
N GLY A 106 2.43 11.64 39.31
CA GLY A 106 2.30 12.77 40.23
C GLY A 106 3.24 13.93 39.86
N LYS A 107 4.50 13.64 39.48
CA LYS A 107 5.41 14.68 38.97
C LYS A 107 4.92 15.32 37.67
N VAL A 108 4.27 14.56 36.79
CA VAL A 108 3.68 15.08 35.54
C VAL A 108 2.58 16.08 35.86
N ILE A 109 1.65 15.72 36.75
CA ILE A 109 0.57 16.60 37.21
C ILE A 109 1.15 17.84 37.90
N SER A 110 2.17 17.68 38.74
CA SER A 110 2.85 18.79 39.41
C SER A 110 3.50 19.78 38.42
N ALA A 111 4.12 19.28 37.34
CA ALA A 111 4.67 20.13 36.28
C ALA A 111 3.56 20.90 35.53
N LEU A 112 2.46 20.24 35.18
CA LEU A 112 1.31 20.88 34.54
C LEU A 112 0.62 21.92 35.44
N SER A 113 0.52 21.63 36.73
CA SER A 113 0.01 22.55 37.75
C SER A 113 0.84 23.84 37.79
N ARG A 114 2.18 23.74 37.77
CA ARG A 114 3.08 24.91 37.69
C ARG A 114 2.87 25.70 36.40
N ILE A 115 2.70 25.03 35.26
CA ILE A 115 2.44 25.71 33.98
C ILE A 115 1.10 26.45 34.02
N SER A 116 0.07 25.87 34.64
CA SER A 116 -1.24 26.51 34.79
C SER A 116 -1.17 27.82 35.58
N HIS A 117 -0.28 27.88 36.58
CA HIS A 117 -0.02 29.07 37.40
C HIS A 117 0.93 30.08 36.74
N HIS A 118 1.56 29.72 35.63
CA HIS A 118 2.47 30.61 34.92
C HIS A 118 1.70 31.81 34.32
N SER A 119 2.33 32.98 34.30
CA SER A 119 1.70 34.23 33.85
C SER A 119 1.12 34.13 32.43
N ILE A 120 1.79 33.41 31.52
CA ILE A 120 1.34 33.15 30.15
C ILE A 120 -0.06 32.49 30.12
N ALA A 121 -0.29 31.50 30.99
CA ALA A 121 -1.57 30.79 31.06
C ALA A 121 -2.67 31.67 31.69
N GLN A 122 -2.31 32.45 32.72
CA GLN A 122 -3.24 33.37 33.37
C GLN A 122 -3.70 34.51 32.45
N ILE A 123 -2.82 35.03 31.60
CA ILE A 123 -3.16 36.07 30.61
C ILE A 123 -4.23 35.59 29.62
N LYS A 124 -4.29 34.29 29.32
CA LYS A 124 -5.31 33.68 28.46
C LYS A 124 -6.68 33.54 29.14
N GLY A 125 -6.80 33.92 30.42
CA GLY A 125 -8.04 33.83 31.19
C GLY A 125 -8.40 32.39 31.62
N ILE A 126 -7.45 31.46 31.52
CA ILE A 126 -7.66 30.05 31.90
C ILE A 126 -7.41 29.94 33.41
N ARG A 127 -8.34 29.30 34.13
CA ARG A 127 -8.21 29.15 35.60
C ARG A 127 -7.13 28.12 35.94
N PRO A 128 -6.15 28.43 36.81
CA PRO A 128 -5.11 27.49 37.20
C PRO A 128 -5.67 26.37 38.09
N PHE A 129 -4.91 25.29 38.23
CA PHE A 129 -5.18 24.18 39.15
C PHE A 129 -3.91 23.83 39.94
N PRO A 130 -4.01 23.28 41.17
CA PRO A 130 -5.23 22.94 41.92
C PRO A 130 -5.95 24.17 42.52
N SER A 131 -7.28 24.09 42.66
CA SER A 131 -8.06 25.04 43.49
C SER A 131 -7.79 24.83 44.99
N GLU A 132 -7.94 25.86 45.83
CA GLU A 132 -7.65 25.81 47.28
C GLU A 132 -8.39 24.69 48.05
N ASP A 133 -9.49 24.14 47.51
CA ASP A 133 -10.29 23.05 48.08
C ASP A 133 -9.82 21.61 47.68
N THR A 134 -8.52 21.40 47.42
CA THR A 134 -7.99 20.10 46.98
C THR A 134 -7.56 19.23 48.16
N ALA A 135 -7.91 17.94 48.14
CA ALA A 135 -7.70 17.02 49.26
C ALA A 135 -6.22 16.62 49.40
N LEU A 136 -5.68 16.65 50.62
CA LEU A 136 -4.25 16.58 50.92
C LEU A 136 -3.58 15.19 50.83
N ASN A 137 -4.18 14.17 50.22
CA ASN A 137 -3.58 12.83 50.13
C ASN A 137 -3.95 12.12 48.81
N GLU A 138 -3.26 12.46 47.72
CA GLU A 138 -3.48 11.85 46.39
C GLU A 138 -2.36 10.89 45.94
N ASP A 139 -1.26 10.79 46.70
CA ASP A 139 -0.10 9.94 46.35
C ASP A 139 -0.47 8.46 46.17
N ASP A 140 -1.52 7.98 46.85
CA ASP A 140 -2.01 6.61 46.77
C ASP A 140 -2.68 6.27 45.44
N VAL A 141 -3.22 7.26 44.74
CA VAL A 141 -3.93 7.09 43.46
C VAL A 141 -2.95 6.80 42.32
N TYR A 142 -1.69 7.25 42.45
CA TYR A 142 -0.66 7.10 41.42
C TYR A 142 0.15 5.80 41.56
N ARG A 143 0.14 5.14 42.72
CA ARG A 143 1.01 3.98 43.01
C ARG A 143 0.77 2.74 42.15
N SER A 144 -0.45 2.51 41.66
CA SER A 144 -0.80 1.35 40.81
C SER A 144 -0.79 1.64 39.31
N LEU A 145 -0.48 2.88 38.91
CA LEU A 145 -0.56 3.28 37.49
C LEU A 145 0.46 2.60 36.60
N GLU A 146 1.67 2.34 37.11
CA GLU A 146 2.70 1.63 36.35
C GLU A 146 2.25 0.19 36.02
N GLU A 147 1.50 -0.46 36.92
CA GLU A 147 0.96 -1.81 36.69
C GLU A 147 -0.21 -1.79 35.69
N LEU A 148 -1.09 -0.79 35.79
CA LEU A 148 -2.18 -0.59 34.82
C LEU A 148 -1.66 -0.22 33.41
N ALA A 149 -0.58 0.57 33.33
CA ALA A 149 0.09 0.91 32.06
C ALA A 149 0.70 -0.30 31.37
N ASP A 150 1.18 -1.26 32.17
CA ASP A 150 1.73 -2.52 31.71
C ASP A 150 0.62 -3.48 31.19
N GLU A 151 -0.58 -3.44 31.78
CA GLU A 151 -1.73 -4.32 31.45
C GLU A 151 -2.68 -3.76 30.35
N HIS A 152 -2.80 -2.43 30.21
CA HIS A 152 -3.80 -1.78 29.36
C HIS A 152 -3.19 -0.92 28.22
N ASP A 153 -2.21 -1.45 27.51
CA ASP A 153 -1.59 -0.80 26.35
C ASP A 153 -2.48 -0.91 25.08
N LEU A 154 -3.71 -0.39 25.17
CA LEU A 154 -4.63 -0.26 24.04
C LEU A 154 -4.29 1.03 23.27
N GLY A 155 -3.88 0.89 22.01
CA GLY A 155 -3.74 2.02 21.11
C GLY A 155 -5.11 2.60 20.82
N GLU A 156 -5.42 3.77 21.37
CA GLU A 156 -6.63 4.49 21.01
C GLU A 156 -6.32 5.43 19.85
N ASP A 157 -6.77 5.05 18.65
CA ASP A 157 -6.67 5.88 17.45
C ASP A 157 -7.61 7.11 17.52
N ASP A 158 -8.63 7.10 18.40
CA ASP A 158 -9.69 8.13 18.50
C ASP A 158 -9.30 9.38 19.33
N ILE A 159 -8.12 9.42 19.97
CA ILE A 159 -7.70 10.57 20.81
C ILE A 159 -7.37 11.82 19.97
N TYR A 160 -6.97 11.64 18.71
CA TYR A 160 -6.45 12.73 17.86
C TYR A 160 -7.50 13.41 16.97
N ASP A 161 -8.79 13.08 17.11
CA ASP A 161 -9.87 13.75 16.35
C ASP A 161 -9.92 15.27 16.59
N CYS A 162 -9.27 15.75 17.66
CA CYS A 162 -9.17 17.18 18.01
C CYS A 162 -7.85 17.83 17.60
N VAL A 163 -6.90 17.08 17.04
CA VAL A 163 -5.69 17.66 16.44
C VAL A 163 -6.12 18.31 15.13
N PRO A 164 -5.96 19.64 14.96
CA PRO A 164 -6.14 20.25 13.66
C PRO A 164 -5.09 19.63 12.72
N CYS A 165 -5.52 18.71 11.84
CA CYS A 165 -4.92 18.73 10.51
C CYS A 165 -5.31 20.10 9.96
N GLU A 166 -4.38 20.85 9.38
CA GLU A 166 -4.66 22.16 8.78
C GLU A 166 -5.76 22.00 7.71
N ASP A 167 -7.02 22.10 8.14
CA ASP A 167 -8.25 21.85 7.36
C ASP A 167 -8.61 23.09 6.52
N ASP A 168 -7.81 24.15 6.62
CA ASP A 168 -7.97 25.40 5.87
C ASP A 168 -7.81 25.19 4.36
N GLY A 169 -7.16 24.10 3.92
CA GLY A 169 -6.90 23.82 2.51
C GLY A 169 -8.17 23.61 1.68
N ASP A 170 -9.15 22.83 2.17
CA ASP A 170 -10.31 22.42 1.37
C ASP A 170 -11.27 23.59 1.09
N ASP A 171 -11.42 24.52 2.03
CA ASP A 171 -12.20 25.76 1.83
C ASP A 171 -11.54 26.66 0.76
N ILE A 172 -10.20 26.71 0.72
CA ILE A 172 -9.44 27.48 -0.26
C ILE A 172 -9.61 26.93 -1.69
N TYR A 173 -9.52 25.60 -1.86
CA TYR A 173 -9.70 24.99 -3.18
C TYR A 173 -11.09 25.24 -3.74
N GLU A 174 -12.14 25.06 -2.93
CA GLU A 174 -13.50 25.27 -3.38
C GLU A 174 -13.74 26.74 -3.76
N ASP A 175 -13.13 27.70 -3.08
CA ASP A 175 -13.20 29.11 -3.45
C ASP A 175 -12.42 29.45 -4.73
N ILE A 176 -11.24 28.86 -4.93
CA ILE A 176 -10.40 29.10 -6.11
C ILE A 176 -10.98 28.40 -7.33
N ILE A 177 -11.48 27.17 -7.20
CA ILE A 177 -11.89 26.32 -8.32
C ILE A 177 -13.41 26.35 -8.55
N LYS A 178 -14.19 27.00 -7.66
CA LYS A 178 -15.65 27.16 -7.83
C LYS A 178 -16.01 27.59 -9.24
N VAL A 179 -16.92 26.85 -9.85
CA VAL A 179 -17.63 27.33 -11.03
C VAL A 179 -18.61 28.41 -10.53
N GLU A 180 -18.44 29.67 -10.97
CA GLU A 180 -19.48 30.67 -10.80
C GLU A 180 -20.71 30.12 -11.51
N VAL A 181 -21.77 29.84 -10.77
CA VAL A 181 -23.07 29.45 -11.35
C VAL A 181 -23.61 30.68 -12.08
N ARG A 182 -23.12 30.92 -13.31
CA ARG A 182 -23.61 31.97 -14.22
C ARG A 182 -24.89 31.49 -14.88
N GLN A 183 -25.91 31.30 -14.04
CA GLN A 183 -27.35 31.45 -14.27
C GLN A 183 -28.09 30.69 -13.17
N PRO A 184 -29.22 31.21 -12.66
CA PRO A 184 -30.07 30.44 -11.77
C PRO A 184 -30.59 29.24 -12.58
N MET A 185 -29.91 28.09 -12.47
CA MET A 185 -30.43 26.82 -12.95
C MET A 185 -31.69 26.54 -12.13
N VAL A 186 -32.80 26.94 -12.75
CA VAL A 186 -34.17 26.73 -12.34
C VAL A 186 -34.30 25.30 -11.83
N ARG A 187 -34.49 25.16 -10.51
CA ARG A 187 -35.09 24.02 -9.80
C ARG A 187 -34.48 22.64 -10.14
N LYS A 188 -33.96 21.95 -9.12
CA LYS A 188 -33.61 20.51 -9.08
C LYS A 188 -34.77 19.54 -9.44
N MET A 189 -35.83 20.01 -10.07
CA MET A 189 -37.04 19.30 -10.44
C MET A 189 -37.20 19.38 -11.97
N GLY A 190 -36.65 18.41 -12.72
CA GLY A 190 -36.92 18.25 -14.16
C GLY A 190 -35.73 18.06 -15.11
N MET A 191 -34.47 18.00 -14.66
CA MET A 191 -33.33 17.71 -15.55
C MET A 191 -33.32 16.25 -16.00
N THR A 192 -33.10 16.01 -17.29
CA THR A 192 -32.89 14.65 -17.82
C THR A 192 -31.53 14.09 -17.39
N GLU A 193 -31.36 12.78 -17.44
CA GLU A 193 -30.06 12.15 -17.16
C GLU A 193 -28.96 12.64 -18.12
N ASP A 194 -29.32 12.98 -19.36
CA ASP A 194 -28.40 13.54 -20.35
C ASP A 194 -27.97 14.97 -19.99
N ASP A 195 -28.87 15.79 -19.44
CA ASP A 195 -28.51 17.13 -18.98
C ASP A 195 -27.55 17.06 -17.79
N LYS A 196 -27.79 16.15 -16.83
CA LYS A 196 -26.89 15.92 -15.68
C LYS A 196 -25.50 15.46 -16.14
N ARG A 197 -25.44 14.51 -17.08
CA ARG A 197 -24.19 14.06 -17.67
C ARG A 197 -23.44 15.22 -18.33
N ASN A 198 -24.13 16.05 -19.10
CA ASN A 198 -23.52 17.22 -19.75
C ASN A 198 -23.02 18.24 -18.72
N CYS A 199 -23.74 18.46 -17.62
CA CYS A 199 -23.24 19.27 -16.51
C CYS A 199 -21.93 18.72 -15.93
N CYS A 200 -21.82 17.41 -15.70
CA CYS A 200 -20.58 16.81 -15.21
C CYS A 200 -19.41 16.98 -16.19
N LEU A 201 -19.65 16.86 -17.50
CA LEU A 201 -18.62 17.07 -18.52
C LEU A 201 -18.12 18.52 -18.54
N VAL A 202 -19.06 19.48 -18.50
CA VAL A 202 -18.75 20.91 -18.44
C VAL A 202 -18.02 21.24 -17.15
N GLU A 203 -18.45 20.69 -16.01
CA GLU A 203 -17.77 20.87 -14.72
C GLU A 203 -16.31 20.38 -14.76
N ILE A 204 -16.05 19.20 -15.35
CA ILE A 204 -14.68 18.70 -15.51
C ILE A 204 -13.84 19.65 -16.35
N GLN A 205 -14.38 20.14 -17.47
CA GLN A 205 -13.68 21.06 -18.37
C GLN A 205 -13.42 22.42 -17.71
N GLU A 206 -14.44 23.05 -17.13
CA GLU A 206 -14.35 24.38 -16.54
C GLU A 206 -13.43 24.38 -15.31
N THR A 207 -13.55 23.37 -14.45
CA THR A 207 -12.66 23.26 -13.28
C THR A 207 -11.22 22.95 -13.69
N GLU A 208 -10.98 22.21 -14.78
CA GLU A 208 -9.64 21.99 -15.32
C GLU A 208 -9.06 23.27 -15.93
N ALA A 209 -9.88 24.03 -16.67
CA ALA A 209 -9.47 25.32 -17.23
C ALA A 209 -9.11 26.32 -16.14
N LYS A 210 -9.91 26.39 -15.08
CA LYS A 210 -9.65 27.25 -13.92
C LYS A 210 -8.40 26.81 -13.18
N TYR A 211 -8.23 25.50 -12.96
CA TYR A 211 -7.03 24.96 -12.33
C TYR A 211 -5.75 25.26 -13.14
N TYR A 212 -5.76 25.01 -14.44
CA TYR A 212 -4.64 25.36 -15.31
C TYR A 212 -4.37 26.87 -15.31
N LYS A 213 -5.42 27.70 -15.26
CA LYS A 213 -5.24 29.16 -15.15
C LYS A 213 -4.56 29.57 -13.85
N THR A 214 -4.94 28.98 -12.72
CA THR A 214 -4.27 29.19 -11.43
C THR A 214 -2.80 28.78 -11.51
N LEU A 215 -2.50 27.62 -12.08
CA LEU A 215 -1.14 27.14 -12.32
C LEU A 215 -0.32 28.10 -13.19
N GLU A 216 -0.90 28.59 -14.28
CA GLU A 216 -0.28 29.59 -15.16
C GLU A 216 -0.01 30.91 -14.44
N ASP A 217 -0.94 31.34 -13.56
CA ASP A 217 -0.76 32.55 -12.77
C ASP A 217 0.37 32.40 -11.75
N ILE A 218 0.57 31.22 -11.16
CA ILE A 218 1.73 30.92 -10.31
C ILE A 218 3.03 31.05 -11.10
N GLU A 219 3.11 30.45 -12.28
CA GLU A 219 4.31 30.52 -13.13
C GLU A 219 4.64 31.96 -13.52
N LYS A 220 3.66 32.69 -14.08
CA LYS A 220 3.88 34.02 -14.64
C LYS A 220 4.11 35.08 -13.58
N ASN A 221 3.35 35.03 -12.48
CA ASN A 221 3.31 36.13 -11.52
C ASN A 221 4.12 35.86 -10.25
N TYR A 222 4.48 34.61 -9.96
CA TYR A 222 5.37 34.28 -8.83
C TYR A 222 6.69 33.69 -9.28
N MET A 223 6.71 32.59 -10.04
CA MET A 223 7.96 31.91 -10.37
C MET A 223 8.92 32.80 -11.18
N ILE A 224 8.43 33.49 -12.22
CA ILE A 224 9.28 34.37 -13.04
C ILE A 224 9.83 35.55 -12.22
N PRO A 225 9.02 36.31 -11.44
CA PRO A 225 9.56 37.41 -10.64
C PRO A 225 10.45 36.96 -9.49
N LEU A 226 10.15 35.82 -8.84
CA LEU A 226 10.93 35.34 -7.69
C LEU A 226 12.30 34.78 -8.10
N LYS A 227 12.48 34.34 -9.36
CA LYS A 227 13.81 33.99 -9.92
C LYS A 227 14.84 35.13 -9.80
N GLN A 228 14.39 36.38 -9.60
CA GLN A 228 15.28 37.55 -9.45
C GLN A 228 15.82 37.72 -8.02
N VAL A 229 15.15 37.16 -7.01
CA VAL A 229 15.47 37.33 -5.58
C VAL A 229 15.84 36.03 -4.88
N LEU A 230 15.37 34.89 -5.39
CA LEU A 230 15.63 33.56 -4.85
C LEU A 230 16.79 32.86 -5.56
N SER A 231 17.52 32.03 -4.84
CA SER A 231 18.54 31.17 -5.44
C SER A 231 17.88 30.04 -6.24
N PRO A 232 18.60 29.41 -7.19
CA PRO A 232 18.08 28.23 -7.89
C PRO A 232 17.66 27.10 -6.95
N GLN A 233 18.38 26.92 -5.83
CA GLN A 233 18.07 25.92 -4.81
C GLN A 233 16.78 26.24 -4.06
N ASP A 234 16.57 27.51 -3.68
CA ASP A 234 15.33 27.94 -3.03
C ASP A 234 14.13 27.81 -4.00
N MET A 235 14.34 28.12 -5.28
CA MET A 235 13.33 27.94 -6.32
C MET A 235 12.91 26.48 -6.47
N GLU A 236 13.87 25.55 -6.49
CA GLU A 236 13.62 24.11 -6.54
C GLU A 236 12.93 23.62 -5.26
N ALA A 237 13.33 24.13 -4.09
CA ALA A 237 12.74 23.77 -2.81
C ALA A 237 11.28 24.26 -2.67
N ILE A 238 10.96 25.46 -3.15
CA ILE A 238 9.63 26.08 -3.03
C ILE A 238 8.67 25.58 -4.12
N PHE A 239 9.13 25.44 -5.36
CA PHE A 239 8.24 25.07 -6.48
C PHE A 239 8.34 23.61 -6.88
N VAL A 240 9.26 22.83 -6.30
CA VAL A 240 9.44 21.40 -6.52
C VAL A 240 9.49 21.10 -8.03
N ASN A 241 8.51 20.36 -8.56
CA ASN A 241 8.37 20.03 -9.98
C ASN A 241 7.12 20.68 -10.62
N LEU A 242 6.69 21.84 -10.11
CA LEU A 242 5.49 22.52 -10.58
C LEU A 242 5.52 22.84 -12.08
N GLU A 243 6.69 23.18 -12.65
CA GLU A 243 6.82 23.41 -14.10
C GLU A 243 6.38 22.18 -14.92
N ASP A 244 6.61 20.96 -14.43
CA ASP A 244 6.18 19.74 -15.10
C ASP A 244 4.69 19.46 -14.90
N VAL A 245 4.17 19.78 -13.72
CA VAL A 245 2.71 19.75 -13.45
C VAL A 245 1.99 20.66 -14.44
N ILE A 246 2.45 21.90 -14.62
CA ILE A 246 1.89 22.87 -15.56
C ILE A 246 1.85 22.31 -16.99
N LYS A 247 2.97 21.74 -17.48
CA LYS A 247 3.05 21.15 -18.82
C LYS A 247 2.07 20.00 -19.02
N VAL A 248 1.92 19.13 -18.01
CA VAL A 248 0.97 18.00 -18.07
C VAL A 248 -0.46 18.51 -18.11
N HIS A 249 -0.83 19.48 -17.28
CA HIS A 249 -2.19 20.03 -17.23
C HIS A 249 -2.55 20.88 -18.45
N PHE A 250 -1.60 21.60 -19.04
CA PHE A 250 -1.80 22.23 -20.36
C PHE A 250 -2.20 21.20 -21.42
N ALA A 251 -1.48 20.08 -21.48
CA ALA A 251 -1.77 19.01 -22.43
C ALA A 251 -3.10 18.30 -22.11
N LEU A 252 -3.42 18.11 -20.83
CA LEU A 252 -4.67 17.49 -20.38
C LEU A 252 -5.88 18.35 -20.76
N LEU A 253 -5.84 19.65 -20.44
CA LEU A 253 -6.88 20.60 -20.78
C LEU A 253 -7.14 20.63 -22.29
N ARG A 254 -6.07 20.72 -23.10
CA ARG A 254 -6.21 20.68 -24.57
C ARG A 254 -6.85 19.39 -25.08
N ALA A 255 -6.55 18.26 -24.47
CA ALA A 255 -7.16 16.98 -24.83
C ALA A 255 -8.64 16.94 -24.45
N ILE A 256 -9.00 17.48 -23.27
CA ILE A 256 -10.38 17.60 -22.81
C ILE A 256 -11.18 18.53 -23.74
N ASP A 257 -10.67 19.72 -24.03
CA ASP A 257 -11.33 20.69 -24.93
C ASP A 257 -11.64 20.08 -26.31
N LEU A 258 -10.66 19.37 -26.90
CA LEU A 258 -10.85 18.73 -28.19
C LEU A 258 -11.90 17.60 -28.12
N ASN A 259 -11.99 16.90 -26.99
CA ASN A 259 -12.98 15.86 -26.76
C ASN A 259 -14.40 16.42 -26.59
N MET A 260 -14.51 17.57 -25.92
CA MET A 260 -15.78 18.26 -25.70
C MET A 260 -16.44 18.68 -27.02
N VAL A 261 -15.65 19.07 -28.03
CA VAL A 261 -16.15 19.36 -29.39
C VAL A 261 -16.81 18.13 -30.04
N THR A 262 -16.38 16.92 -29.67
CA THR A 262 -16.92 15.64 -30.19
C THR A 262 -17.99 15.01 -29.30
N GLY A 263 -18.50 15.72 -28.29
CA GLY A 263 -19.58 15.25 -27.40
C GLY A 263 -19.13 14.53 -26.12
N GLY A 264 -17.84 14.58 -25.77
CA GLY A 264 -17.35 14.14 -24.46
C GLY A 264 -17.21 12.62 -24.25
N SER A 265 -17.44 11.81 -25.29
CA SER A 265 -17.47 10.33 -25.19
C SER A 265 -16.11 9.68 -24.96
N GLY A 266 -15.01 10.38 -25.28
CA GLY A 266 -13.65 9.85 -25.16
C GLY A 266 -12.93 10.23 -23.87
N LEU A 267 -13.62 10.87 -22.91
CA LEU A 267 -13.00 11.38 -21.70
C LEU A 267 -12.31 10.29 -20.87
N GLY A 268 -12.91 9.09 -20.77
CA GLY A 268 -12.31 7.96 -20.07
C GLY A 268 -10.95 7.56 -20.64
N LYS A 269 -10.81 7.58 -21.98
CA LYS A 269 -9.53 7.30 -22.65
C LYS A 269 -8.45 8.32 -22.27
N ILE A 270 -8.82 9.60 -22.22
CA ILE A 270 -7.88 10.68 -21.91
C ILE A 270 -7.29 10.47 -20.52
N PHE A 271 -8.10 10.19 -19.50
CA PHE A 271 -7.57 9.94 -18.15
C PHE A 271 -6.71 8.69 -18.05
N LEU A 272 -7.01 7.64 -18.82
CA LEU A 272 -6.15 6.45 -18.92
C LEU A 272 -4.79 6.80 -19.54
N ASP A 273 -4.79 7.56 -20.64
CA ASP A 273 -3.57 8.00 -21.35
C ASP A 273 -2.71 8.97 -20.50
N PHE A 274 -3.33 9.72 -19.59
CA PHE A 274 -2.66 10.68 -18.72
C PHE A 274 -2.25 10.12 -17.35
N LYS A 275 -2.77 8.95 -16.92
CA LYS A 275 -2.46 8.35 -15.61
C LYS A 275 -0.97 8.32 -15.29
N GLU A 276 -0.15 7.82 -16.21
CA GLU A 276 1.31 7.72 -15.99
C GLU A 276 1.99 9.09 -15.93
N ARG A 277 1.48 10.07 -16.68
CA ARG A 277 2.01 11.45 -16.69
C ARG A 277 1.68 12.18 -15.38
N LEU A 278 0.57 11.83 -14.74
CA LEU A 278 0.16 12.38 -13.45
C LEU A 278 0.93 11.79 -12.26
N LEU A 279 1.77 10.76 -12.44
CA LEU A 279 2.58 10.22 -11.34
C LEU A 279 3.63 11.19 -10.80
N ILE A 280 3.90 12.29 -11.52
CA ILE A 280 4.76 13.40 -11.06
C ILE A 280 4.22 14.07 -9.78
N TYR A 281 2.91 13.92 -9.50
CA TYR A 281 2.31 14.38 -8.26
C TYR A 281 2.87 13.68 -7.02
N GLY A 282 3.42 12.47 -7.15
CA GLY A 282 4.09 11.80 -6.04
C GLY A 282 5.22 12.65 -5.46
N GLN A 283 6.06 13.23 -6.34
CA GLN A 283 7.16 14.11 -5.95
C GLN A 283 6.64 15.46 -5.43
N TYR A 284 5.62 16.04 -6.09
CA TYR A 284 5.06 17.33 -5.67
C TYR A 284 4.48 17.24 -4.25
N CYS A 285 3.55 16.31 -4.03
CA CYS A 285 2.82 16.17 -2.78
C CYS A 285 3.72 15.78 -1.60
N SER A 286 4.81 15.04 -1.84
CA SER A 286 5.72 14.66 -0.76
C SER A 286 6.63 15.78 -0.27
N HIS A 287 6.88 16.80 -1.09
CA HIS A 287 7.74 17.94 -0.75
C HIS A 287 6.94 19.21 -0.45
N MET A 288 5.63 19.19 -0.64
CA MET A 288 4.69 20.29 -0.47
C MET A 288 4.85 21.03 0.89
N GLU A 289 4.86 20.27 1.98
CA GLU A 289 4.97 20.83 3.34
C GLU A 289 6.34 21.50 3.56
N ASN A 290 7.41 20.91 3.01
CA ASN A 290 8.75 21.47 3.07
C ASN A 290 8.89 22.74 2.21
N ALA A 291 8.22 22.78 1.06
CA ALA A 291 8.16 23.94 0.20
C ALA A 291 7.53 25.14 0.91
N GLN A 292 6.38 24.94 1.57
CA GLN A 292 5.73 25.98 2.37
C GLN A 292 6.62 26.43 3.53
N LYS A 293 7.24 25.49 4.26
CA LYS A 293 8.16 25.83 5.36
C LYS A 293 9.35 26.66 4.88
N THR A 294 9.97 26.27 3.77
CA THR A 294 11.10 27.01 3.17
C THR A 294 10.68 28.43 2.77
N LEU A 295 9.49 28.57 2.18
CA LEU A 295 8.94 29.88 1.82
C LEU A 295 8.68 30.76 3.05
N ASP A 296 8.06 30.21 4.10
CA ASP A 296 7.78 30.93 5.34
C ASP A 296 9.06 31.39 6.04
N GLU A 297 10.08 30.52 6.11
CA GLU A 297 11.39 30.84 6.66
C GLU A 297 12.08 31.96 5.88
N LEU A 298 12.03 31.92 4.54
CA LEU A 298 12.59 32.96 3.69
C LEU A 298 11.84 34.29 3.84
N ILE A 299 10.51 34.28 3.91
CA ILE A 299 9.72 35.49 4.16
C ILE A 299 10.03 36.09 5.55
N ALA A 300 10.24 35.24 6.56
CA ALA A 300 10.54 35.69 7.91
C ALA A 300 11.96 36.25 8.06
N THR A 301 12.92 35.73 7.30
CA THR A 301 14.35 36.07 7.45
C THR A 301 14.86 37.08 6.43
N ARG A 302 14.23 37.19 5.26
CA ARG A 302 14.69 38.01 4.13
C ARG A 302 13.62 39.01 3.69
N GLU A 303 13.84 40.28 4.01
CA GLU A 303 12.89 41.36 3.70
C GLU A 303 12.72 41.60 2.18
N ASP A 304 13.78 41.41 1.39
CA ASP A 304 13.72 41.51 -0.08
C ASP A 304 12.79 40.45 -0.70
N VAL A 305 12.81 39.23 -0.16
CA VAL A 305 11.92 38.14 -0.56
C VAL A 305 10.49 38.44 -0.13
N LYS A 306 10.29 38.87 1.11
CA LYS A 306 8.97 39.23 1.65
C LYS A 306 8.28 40.31 0.81
N ILE A 307 8.95 41.43 0.56
CA ILE A 307 8.41 42.52 -0.28
C ILE A 307 8.07 42.00 -1.67
N LYS A 308 8.92 41.15 -2.25
CA LYS A 308 8.68 40.62 -3.59
C LYS A 308 7.48 39.68 -3.63
N VAL A 309 7.32 38.81 -2.63
CA VAL A 309 6.16 37.90 -2.52
C VAL A 309 4.88 38.70 -2.32
N GLU A 310 4.87 39.74 -1.48
CA GLU A 310 3.72 40.63 -1.28
C GLU A 310 3.34 41.37 -2.58
N GLU A 311 4.33 41.87 -3.33
CA GLU A 311 4.12 42.50 -4.65
C GLU A 311 3.48 41.52 -5.65
N CYS A 312 3.94 40.27 -5.68
CA CYS A 312 3.39 39.22 -6.53
C CYS A 312 1.96 38.84 -6.09
N THR A 313 1.70 38.81 -4.79
CA THR A 313 0.39 38.49 -4.22
C THR A 313 -0.67 39.50 -4.63
N LEU A 314 -0.35 40.79 -4.61
CA LEU A 314 -1.27 41.84 -5.06
C LEU A 314 -1.64 41.73 -6.55
N LYS A 315 -0.74 41.16 -7.38
CA LYS A 315 -0.98 40.97 -8.82
C LYS A 315 -1.86 39.76 -9.13
N VAL A 316 -2.02 38.82 -8.20
CA VAL A 316 -2.76 37.56 -8.41
C VAL A 316 -4.03 37.58 -7.60
N GLN A 317 -5.18 37.46 -8.27
CA GLN A 317 -6.51 37.41 -7.64
C GLN A 317 -6.76 38.55 -6.62
N GLU A 318 -6.26 39.76 -6.90
CA GLU A 318 -6.38 40.95 -6.05
C GLU A 318 -5.86 40.75 -4.60
N GLY A 319 -4.92 39.84 -4.40
CA GLY A 319 -4.39 39.49 -3.09
C GLY A 319 -5.32 38.63 -2.23
N LYS A 320 -6.36 38.02 -2.82
CA LYS A 320 -7.30 37.15 -2.10
C LYS A 320 -6.63 35.90 -1.50
N PHE A 321 -5.62 35.35 -2.17
CA PHE A 321 -4.88 34.17 -1.71
C PHE A 321 -3.39 34.40 -1.78
N LYS A 322 -2.67 33.93 -0.77
CA LYS A 322 -1.21 34.00 -0.70
C LYS A 322 -0.58 32.89 -1.53
N LEU A 323 0.72 33.02 -1.82
CA LEU A 323 1.47 31.97 -2.50
C LEU A 323 1.39 30.63 -1.76
N GLN A 324 1.46 30.63 -0.42
CA GLN A 324 1.32 29.43 0.39
C GLN A 324 0.00 28.67 0.12
N ASP A 325 -1.09 29.41 -0.04
CA ASP A 325 -2.43 28.86 -0.27
C ASP A 325 -2.52 28.23 -1.68
N LEU A 326 -2.02 28.96 -2.68
CA LEU A 326 -2.01 28.52 -4.08
C LEU A 326 -1.17 27.26 -4.31
N LEU A 327 -0.09 27.12 -3.53
CA LEU A 327 0.83 26.00 -3.59
C LEU A 327 0.14 24.67 -3.19
N VAL A 328 -0.90 24.68 -2.35
CA VAL A 328 -1.65 23.47 -1.92
C VAL A 328 -2.61 22.95 -3.01
N VAL A 329 -3.12 23.85 -3.87
CA VAL A 329 -4.17 23.56 -4.86
C VAL A 329 -3.88 22.34 -5.75
N PRO A 330 -2.65 22.11 -6.27
CA PRO A 330 -2.35 20.92 -7.07
C PRO A 330 -2.58 19.60 -6.32
N MET A 331 -2.20 19.53 -5.03
CA MET A 331 -2.40 18.34 -4.20
C MET A 331 -3.89 18.00 -4.05
N GLN A 332 -4.74 19.02 -3.99
CA GLN A 332 -6.18 18.82 -3.88
C GLN A 332 -6.80 18.45 -5.23
N ARG A 333 -6.38 19.10 -6.32
CA ARG A 333 -6.92 18.85 -7.66
C ARG A 333 -6.81 17.38 -8.06
N VAL A 334 -5.64 16.78 -7.85
CA VAL A 334 -5.38 15.38 -8.24
C VAL A 334 -6.29 14.39 -7.50
N LEU A 335 -6.77 14.75 -6.31
CA LEU A 335 -7.72 13.96 -5.52
C LEU A 335 -9.19 14.18 -5.91
N LYS A 336 -9.52 15.21 -6.70
CA LYS A 336 -10.90 15.45 -7.17
C LYS A 336 -11.24 14.65 -8.42
N TYR A 337 -10.27 14.20 -9.23
CA TYR A 337 -10.54 13.49 -10.48
C TYR A 337 -11.39 12.22 -10.32
N HIS A 338 -11.11 11.41 -9.30
CA HIS A 338 -11.91 10.20 -9.07
C HIS A 338 -13.34 10.52 -8.60
N LEU A 339 -13.57 11.66 -7.94
CA LEU A 339 -14.91 12.09 -7.53
C LEU A 339 -15.72 12.56 -8.76
N LEU A 340 -15.10 13.40 -9.60
CA LEU A 340 -15.70 13.90 -10.84
C LEU A 340 -16.05 12.76 -11.81
N LEU A 341 -15.13 11.80 -12.01
CA LEU A 341 -15.38 10.63 -12.86
C LEU A 341 -16.47 9.71 -12.29
N LYS A 342 -16.54 9.57 -10.96
CA LYS A 342 -17.58 8.77 -10.29
C LYS A 342 -18.97 9.37 -10.52
N GLU A 343 -19.10 10.68 -10.42
CA GLU A 343 -20.36 11.38 -10.69
C GLU A 343 -20.76 11.23 -12.17
N LEU A 344 -19.83 11.47 -13.10
CA LEU A 344 -20.06 11.27 -14.54
C LEU A 344 -20.50 9.84 -14.87
N LEU A 345 -19.86 8.83 -14.25
CA LEU A 345 -20.22 7.42 -14.41
C LEU A 345 -21.64 7.12 -13.88
N GLY A 346 -22.08 7.84 -12.85
CA GLY A 346 -23.44 7.78 -12.31
C GLY A 346 -24.50 8.06 -13.36
N HIS A 347 -24.26 9.08 -14.20
CA HIS A 347 -25.19 9.54 -15.25
C HIS A 347 -24.91 8.95 -16.64
N SER A 348 -24.14 7.85 -16.72
CA SER A 348 -23.71 7.20 -17.98
C SER A 348 -24.08 5.71 -18.04
N ALA A 349 -25.29 5.32 -17.61
CA ALA A 349 -25.70 3.91 -17.47
C ALA A 349 -25.79 3.14 -18.81
N ASP A 350 -26.39 3.73 -19.84
CA ASP A 350 -26.69 3.04 -21.12
C ASP A 350 -25.72 3.40 -22.26
N ARG A 351 -24.55 3.97 -21.94
CA ARG A 351 -23.59 4.48 -22.92
C ARG A 351 -22.48 3.45 -23.21
N PRO A 352 -22.00 3.33 -24.47
CA PRO A 352 -20.94 2.38 -24.83
C PRO A 352 -19.60 2.68 -24.14
N GLU A 353 -19.35 3.94 -23.78
CA GLU A 353 -18.14 4.40 -23.08
C GLU A 353 -18.11 4.11 -21.57
N ARG A 354 -19.20 3.59 -20.99
CA ARG A 354 -19.31 3.33 -19.53
C ARG A 354 -18.18 2.47 -18.98
N GLN A 355 -17.79 1.42 -19.71
CA GLN A 355 -16.70 0.53 -19.30
C GLN A 355 -15.36 1.28 -19.25
N GLN A 356 -15.11 2.15 -20.23
CA GLN A 356 -13.89 2.96 -20.26
C GLN A 356 -13.87 4.01 -19.14
N LEU A 357 -15.01 4.62 -18.82
CA LEU A 357 -15.14 5.52 -17.67
C LEU A 357 -14.89 4.81 -16.34
N LYS A 358 -15.34 3.55 -16.21
CA LYS A 358 -15.06 2.73 -15.02
C LYS A 358 -13.56 2.44 -14.88
N GLU A 359 -12.88 2.07 -15.95
CA GLU A 359 -11.43 1.86 -15.96
C GLU A 359 -10.67 3.16 -15.63
N ALA A 360 -11.12 4.31 -16.15
CA ALA A 360 -10.57 5.62 -15.83
C ALA A 360 -10.76 5.98 -14.35
N LEU A 361 -11.94 5.69 -13.78
CA LEU A 361 -12.20 5.89 -12.35
C LEU A 361 -11.25 5.06 -11.49
N GLU A 362 -11.12 3.76 -11.79
CA GLU A 362 -10.19 2.86 -11.09
C GLU A 362 -8.73 3.35 -11.23
N ALA A 363 -8.35 3.88 -12.40
CA ALA A 363 -7.04 4.47 -12.64
C ALA A 363 -6.77 5.73 -11.78
N MET A 364 -7.75 6.63 -11.63
CA MET A 364 -7.60 7.83 -10.81
C MET A 364 -7.65 7.52 -9.30
N GLN A 365 -8.40 6.49 -8.89
CA GLN A 365 -8.34 5.97 -7.52
C GLN A 365 -6.97 5.36 -7.22
N ASP A 366 -6.38 4.63 -8.16
CA ASP A 366 -5.03 4.08 -8.04
C ASP A 366 -3.96 5.17 -7.93
N LEU A 367 -4.12 6.27 -8.69
CA LEU A 367 -3.26 7.46 -8.57
C LEU A 367 -3.35 8.09 -7.17
N ALA A 368 -4.55 8.25 -6.62
CA ALA A 368 -4.74 8.78 -5.26
C ALA A 368 -4.07 7.87 -4.20
N MET A 369 -4.25 6.55 -4.31
CA MET A 369 -3.56 5.60 -3.44
C MET A 369 -2.03 5.68 -3.58
N TYR A 370 -1.52 5.83 -4.80
CA TYR A 370 -0.09 6.01 -5.04
C TYR A 370 0.45 7.24 -4.31
N ILE A 371 -0.19 8.41 -4.45
CA ILE A 371 0.24 9.65 -3.79
C ILE A 371 0.29 9.48 -2.27
N ASN A 372 -0.71 8.82 -1.68
CA ASN A 372 -0.75 8.53 -0.25
C ASN A 372 0.43 7.63 0.19
N GLU A 373 0.76 6.59 -0.59
CA GLU A 373 1.92 5.75 -0.30
C GLU A 373 3.25 6.51 -0.44
N VAL A 374 3.37 7.41 -1.43
CA VAL A 374 4.58 8.25 -1.56
C VAL A 374 4.74 9.17 -0.35
N LYS A 375 3.65 9.77 0.15
CA LYS A 375 3.69 10.57 1.38
C LYS A 375 4.13 9.73 2.58
N ARG A 376 3.52 8.56 2.78
CA ARG A 376 3.86 7.63 3.86
C ARG A 376 5.31 7.15 3.80
N ASP A 377 5.82 6.85 2.61
CA ASP A 377 7.21 6.44 2.44
C ASP A 377 8.18 7.58 2.76
N ASN A 378 7.85 8.83 2.41
CA ASN A 378 8.67 9.99 2.79
C ASN A 378 8.69 10.21 4.31
N GLU A 379 7.54 10.11 4.98
CA GLU A 379 7.46 10.15 6.45
C GLU A 379 8.30 9.03 7.09
N THR A 380 8.23 7.83 6.50
CA THR A 380 9.04 6.68 6.93
C THR A 380 10.53 6.94 6.75
N LEU A 381 10.96 7.47 5.62
CA LEU A 381 12.36 7.83 5.36
C LEU A 381 12.86 8.94 6.32
N LYS A 382 12.01 9.93 6.63
CA LYS A 382 12.31 10.94 7.64
C LYS A 382 12.52 10.30 9.01
N LYS A 383 11.63 9.40 9.45
CA LYS A 383 11.77 8.62 10.69
C LYS A 383 13.07 7.80 10.72
N ILE A 384 13.42 7.17 9.60
CA ILE A 384 14.67 6.40 9.46
C ILE A 384 15.90 7.33 9.62
N SER A 385 15.88 8.52 9.02
CA SER A 385 16.94 9.51 9.17
C SER A 385 17.11 9.97 10.63
N GLU A 386 15.99 10.19 11.33
CA GLU A 386 15.99 10.51 12.77
C GLU A 386 16.61 9.38 13.60
N PHE A 387 16.23 8.12 13.37
CA PHE A 387 16.88 6.97 14.02
C PHE A 387 18.37 6.92 13.74
N GLN A 388 18.78 7.14 12.49
CA GLN A 388 20.18 7.10 12.08
C GLN A 388 21.01 8.18 12.80
N SER A 389 20.45 9.37 12.98
CA SER A 389 21.13 10.48 13.70
C SER A 389 21.36 10.20 15.20
N CYS A 390 20.53 9.34 15.79
CA CYS A 390 20.56 9.07 17.24
C CYS A 390 21.35 7.80 17.61
N ILE A 391 21.72 6.96 16.63
CA ILE A 391 22.47 5.73 16.86
C ILE A 391 23.96 5.98 16.57
N GLU A 392 24.76 5.96 17.63
CA GLU A 392 26.22 6.08 17.56
C GLU A 392 26.87 4.78 17.03
N ASN A 393 28.01 4.93 16.35
CA ASN A 393 28.80 3.83 15.77
C ASN A 393 28.11 3.01 14.67
N LEU A 394 27.05 3.55 14.05
CA LEU A 394 26.41 2.94 12.89
C LEU A 394 27.08 3.43 11.59
N GLN A 395 27.71 2.52 10.85
CA GLN A 395 28.39 2.83 9.58
C GLN A 395 27.52 2.61 8.32
N VAL A 396 26.39 1.92 8.47
CA VAL A 396 25.51 1.51 7.35
C VAL A 396 24.25 2.38 7.33
N ARG A 397 23.73 2.67 6.14
CA ARG A 397 22.46 3.39 5.96
C ARG A 397 21.28 2.51 6.40
N LEU A 398 20.45 3.03 7.30
CA LEU A 398 19.29 2.27 7.82
C LEU A 398 18.24 1.97 6.74
N GLU A 399 18.18 2.78 5.69
CA GLU A 399 17.31 2.56 4.52
C GLU A 399 17.55 1.19 3.86
N GLU A 400 18.76 0.65 3.93
CA GLU A 400 19.08 -0.67 3.34
C GLU A 400 18.40 -1.82 4.08
N TYR A 401 17.97 -1.59 5.33
CA TYR A 401 17.33 -2.59 6.18
C TYR A 401 15.80 -2.66 6.05
N GLY A 402 15.19 -1.79 5.23
CA GLY A 402 13.75 -1.77 4.99
C GLY A 402 13.01 -0.83 5.94
N ARG A 403 11.72 -1.08 6.16
CA ARG A 403 10.87 -0.23 7.01
C ARG A 403 11.04 -0.62 8.49
N PRO A 404 11.06 0.37 9.42
CA PRO A 404 11.00 0.10 10.85
C PRO A 404 9.65 -0.53 11.20
N LYS A 405 9.65 -1.46 12.17
CA LYS A 405 8.47 -2.18 12.64
C LYS A 405 8.04 -1.77 14.03
N ILE A 406 8.99 -1.82 14.96
CA ILE A 406 8.79 -1.48 16.37
C ILE A 406 10.14 -1.16 16.98
N ASP A 407 10.13 -0.29 17.97
CA ASP A 407 11.31 0.06 18.75
C ASP A 407 10.95 0.15 20.24
N GLY A 408 11.91 -0.20 21.10
CA GLY A 408 11.70 -0.08 22.54
C GLY A 408 12.66 -0.86 23.43
N GLU A 409 12.47 -0.74 24.75
CA GLU A 409 13.32 -1.39 25.76
C GLU A 409 12.98 -2.87 25.95
N LEU A 410 13.98 -3.75 25.77
CA LEU A 410 13.89 -5.18 26.02
C LEU A 410 15.10 -5.65 26.85
N LYS A 411 14.92 -6.72 27.62
CA LYS A 411 16.06 -7.45 28.20
C LYS A 411 16.52 -8.50 27.22
N VAL A 412 17.81 -8.51 26.87
CA VAL A 412 18.39 -9.44 25.90
C VAL A 412 19.42 -10.31 26.57
N CYS A 413 19.39 -11.60 26.24
CA CYS A 413 20.37 -12.59 26.65
C CYS A 413 20.92 -13.28 25.40
N SER A 414 22.23 -13.51 25.35
CA SER A 414 22.87 -14.30 24.29
C SER A 414 23.15 -15.70 24.84
N ILE A 415 23.16 -16.72 23.98
CA ILE A 415 23.55 -18.08 24.39
C ILE A 415 24.95 -18.09 25.03
N VAL A 416 25.84 -17.18 24.61
CA VAL A 416 27.21 -17.03 25.15
C VAL A 416 27.20 -16.25 26.47
N ASN A 417 26.31 -15.26 26.61
CA ASN A 417 26.18 -14.43 27.80
C ASN A 417 24.80 -14.59 28.44
N ARG A 418 24.73 -15.52 29.40
CA ARG A 418 23.50 -15.92 30.09
C ARG A 418 22.88 -14.86 31.01
N THR A 419 23.45 -13.66 31.07
CA THR A 419 22.90 -12.55 31.85
C THR A 419 21.86 -11.77 31.06
N LYS A 420 20.75 -11.40 31.71
CA LYS A 420 19.74 -10.51 31.13
C LYS A 420 20.29 -9.09 31.10
N GLN A 421 20.43 -8.50 29.92
CA GLN A 421 21.00 -7.16 29.74
C GLN A 421 19.93 -6.20 29.23
N ASP A 422 19.80 -5.03 29.87
CA ASP A 422 18.90 -3.98 29.41
C ASP A 422 19.40 -3.38 28.09
N ARG A 423 18.58 -3.45 27.05
CA ARG A 423 18.88 -2.99 25.70
C ARG A 423 17.70 -2.23 25.11
N TYR A 424 18.02 -1.34 24.20
CA TYR A 424 17.03 -0.68 23.36
C TYR A 424 17.11 -1.30 21.97
N ILE A 425 15.97 -1.73 21.44
CA ILE A 425 15.90 -2.51 20.21
C ILE A 425 15.20 -1.67 19.15
N PHE A 426 15.77 -1.64 17.94
CA PHE A 426 15.07 -1.17 16.75
C PHE A 426 14.89 -2.37 15.80
N LEU A 427 13.64 -2.75 15.55
CA LEU A 427 13.31 -3.81 14.58
C LEU A 427 13.01 -3.19 13.21
N PHE A 428 13.72 -3.66 12.20
CA PHE A 428 13.50 -3.35 10.79
C PHE A 428 13.07 -4.62 10.04
N ASP A 429 12.59 -4.47 8.80
CA ASP A 429 12.25 -5.62 7.93
C ASP A 429 13.38 -6.65 7.87
N LYS A 430 14.64 -6.24 7.71
CA LYS A 430 15.77 -7.16 7.50
C LYS A 430 16.63 -7.44 8.73
N VAL A 431 16.65 -6.55 9.71
CA VAL A 431 17.58 -6.64 10.85
C VAL A 431 16.95 -6.22 12.16
N VAL A 432 17.53 -6.69 13.25
CA VAL A 432 17.34 -6.16 14.60
C VAL A 432 18.59 -5.39 14.99
N ILE A 433 18.45 -4.15 15.40
CA ILE A 433 19.54 -3.32 15.90
C ILE A 433 19.44 -3.29 17.43
N VAL A 434 20.47 -3.82 18.09
CA VAL A 434 20.56 -3.89 19.55
C VAL A 434 21.46 -2.77 20.04
N CYS A 435 20.91 -1.87 20.83
CA CYS A 435 21.60 -0.69 21.34
C CYS A 435 21.65 -0.69 22.88
N LYS A 436 22.64 0.03 23.43
CA LYS A 436 22.66 0.45 24.83
C LYS A 436 22.34 1.94 24.89
N ARG A 437 21.31 2.32 25.64
CA ARG A 437 20.93 3.73 25.81
C ARG A 437 22.02 4.51 26.57
N ARG A 438 22.33 5.73 26.11
CA ARG A 438 23.24 6.69 26.75
C ARG A 438 22.60 8.09 26.74
N GLY A 439 21.74 8.35 27.74
CA GLY A 439 20.97 9.59 27.78
C GLY A 439 20.01 9.69 26.59
N TYR A 440 20.29 10.62 25.68
CA TYR A 440 19.49 10.88 24.46
C TYR A 440 19.97 10.10 23.22
N SER A 441 21.17 9.50 23.25
CA SER A 441 21.72 8.70 22.15
C SER A 441 21.69 7.20 22.44
N TYR A 442 21.88 6.41 21.39
CA TYR A 442 21.88 4.96 21.42
C TYR A 442 23.23 4.43 20.92
N GLU A 443 23.96 3.74 21.78
CA GLU A 443 25.24 3.13 21.40
C GLU A 443 24.98 1.74 20.79
N LEU A 444 25.33 1.56 19.51
CA LEU A 444 25.20 0.27 18.84
C LEU A 444 26.01 -0.83 19.55
N LYS A 445 25.38 -1.98 19.79
CA LYS A 445 26.03 -3.18 20.36
C LYS A 445 26.07 -4.34 19.38
N GLU A 446 24.98 -4.59 18.66
CA GLU A 446 24.88 -5.73 17.77
C GLU A 446 23.85 -5.48 16.66
N ILE A 447 24.08 -6.03 15.47
CA ILE A 447 23.13 -6.06 14.36
C ILE A 447 22.84 -7.53 14.04
N ILE A 448 21.57 -7.92 14.11
CA ILE A 448 21.12 -9.30 13.90
C ILE A 448 20.38 -9.37 12.56
N GLU A 449 20.95 -10.07 11.59
CA GLU A 449 20.34 -10.26 10.27
C GLU A 449 19.25 -11.33 10.29
N LEU A 450 17.98 -10.92 10.25
CA LEU A 450 16.81 -11.79 10.42
C LEU A 450 16.74 -12.93 9.40
N GLN A 451 17.32 -12.77 8.20
CA GLN A 451 17.34 -13.81 7.16
C GLN A 451 17.95 -15.15 7.63
N SER A 452 18.88 -15.07 8.60
CA SER A 452 19.65 -16.19 9.14
C SER A 452 19.08 -16.77 10.44
N TYR A 453 17.94 -16.27 10.92
CA TYR A 453 17.32 -16.69 12.18
C TYR A 453 15.90 -17.22 11.97
N LYS A 454 15.44 -18.02 12.92
CA LYS A 454 14.02 -18.36 13.10
C LYS A 454 13.57 -17.87 14.47
N MET A 455 12.36 -17.33 14.56
CA MET A 455 11.74 -17.01 15.83
C MET A 455 11.08 -18.27 16.42
N SER A 456 11.15 -18.43 17.73
CA SER A 456 10.41 -19.46 18.47
C SER A 456 9.87 -18.85 19.75
N ASP A 457 8.64 -19.20 20.10
CA ASP A 457 8.09 -18.85 21.39
C ASP A 457 8.86 -19.56 22.53
N ASP A 458 8.96 -18.90 23.69
CA ASP A 458 9.39 -19.47 24.97
C ASP A 458 8.14 -19.71 25.83
N PRO A 459 7.54 -20.91 25.76
CA PRO A 459 6.40 -21.25 26.59
C PRO A 459 6.86 -21.36 28.04
N MET A 460 6.63 -20.31 28.81
CA MET A 460 6.96 -20.28 30.24
C MET A 460 6.32 -21.48 30.97
N ASN A 461 7.09 -22.06 31.89
CA ASN A 461 6.55 -23.03 32.85
C ASN A 461 5.91 -22.23 34.01
N ASN A 462 4.65 -22.50 34.27
CA ASN A 462 3.63 -21.66 34.93
C ASN A 462 3.86 -21.30 36.42
N ARG A 463 5.09 -21.13 36.91
CA ARG A 463 5.40 -21.07 38.36
C ARG A 463 5.75 -19.70 38.94
N ASP A 464 6.07 -18.68 38.14
CA ASP A 464 6.31 -17.32 38.64
C ASP A 464 6.05 -16.28 37.54
N VAL A 465 4.83 -15.73 37.51
CA VAL A 465 4.42 -14.64 36.61
C VAL A 465 5.02 -13.34 37.15
N LYS A 466 6.28 -13.05 36.82
CA LYS A 466 6.98 -11.82 37.22
C LYS A 466 7.33 -10.96 36.01
N LYS A 467 7.32 -9.63 36.16
CA LYS A 467 7.78 -8.68 35.13
C LYS A 467 9.13 -9.14 34.55
N TRP A 468 9.33 -9.01 33.24
CA TRP A 468 10.55 -9.43 32.54
C TRP A 468 10.81 -10.96 32.45
N SER A 469 9.76 -11.77 32.62
CA SER A 469 9.83 -13.24 32.48
C SER A 469 9.30 -13.74 31.14
N TYR A 470 8.51 -12.93 30.43
CA TYR A 470 7.92 -13.28 29.13
C TYR A 470 8.98 -13.23 28.03
N GLY A 471 9.43 -14.40 27.57
CA GLY A 471 10.51 -14.50 26.60
C GLY A 471 10.10 -15.03 25.24
N PHE A 472 10.98 -14.83 24.25
CA PHE A 472 10.99 -15.57 22.98
C PHE A 472 12.43 -15.67 22.46
N TYR A 473 12.70 -16.64 21.59
CA TYR A 473 14.03 -16.94 21.06
C TYR A 473 14.16 -16.53 19.59
N LEU A 474 15.33 -15.98 19.25
CA LEU A 474 15.85 -15.95 17.88
C LEU A 474 16.98 -16.97 17.76
N ILE A 475 16.72 -18.04 17.01
CA ILE A 475 17.64 -19.17 16.86
C ILE A 475 18.30 -19.09 15.49
N HIS A 476 19.64 -19.07 15.46
CA HIS A 476 20.39 -19.03 14.20
C HIS A 476 20.26 -20.36 13.43
N LEU A 477 19.93 -20.30 12.14
CA LEU A 477 19.64 -21.47 11.30
C LEU A 477 20.84 -22.42 11.12
N GLN A 478 22.06 -21.89 11.18
CA GLN A 478 23.32 -22.67 11.11
C GLN A 478 23.89 -23.03 12.50
N GLY A 479 23.12 -22.86 13.58
CA GLY A 479 23.60 -23.20 14.93
C GLY A 479 24.69 -22.28 15.51
N LYS A 480 24.79 -21.04 15.01
CA LYS A 480 25.65 -19.99 15.59
C LYS A 480 24.96 -19.37 16.83
N GLN A 481 25.46 -18.22 17.29
CA GLN A 481 24.90 -17.45 18.38
C GLN A 481 23.40 -17.20 18.20
N GLY A 482 22.61 -17.54 19.22
CA GLY A 482 21.19 -17.22 19.31
C GLY A 482 20.94 -16.22 20.43
N PHE A 483 19.74 -15.66 20.43
CA PHE A 483 19.30 -14.62 21.35
C PHE A 483 17.98 -15.00 22.00
N GLN A 484 17.82 -14.58 23.24
CA GLN A 484 16.56 -14.63 23.96
C GLN A 484 16.19 -13.20 24.35
N PHE A 485 15.00 -12.79 23.97
CA PHE A 485 14.44 -11.49 24.31
C PHE A 485 13.43 -11.69 25.42
N PHE A 486 13.40 -10.77 26.39
CA PHE A 486 12.46 -10.76 27.50
C PHE A 486 11.71 -9.43 27.53
N CYS A 487 10.39 -9.53 27.61
CA CYS A 487 9.45 -8.43 27.64
C CYS A 487 8.87 -8.25 29.05
N LYS A 488 8.45 -7.03 29.37
CA LYS A 488 7.89 -6.69 30.68
C LYS A 488 6.57 -7.45 30.94
N THR A 489 5.73 -7.56 29.91
CA THR A 489 4.40 -8.19 29.95
C THR A 489 4.16 -9.19 28.81
N GLU A 490 3.10 -9.99 28.92
CA GLU A 490 2.68 -10.91 27.86
C GLU A 490 2.20 -10.16 26.61
N ASP A 491 1.47 -9.06 26.77
CA ASP A 491 0.99 -8.26 25.65
C ASP A 491 2.14 -7.61 24.87
N THR A 492 3.16 -7.10 25.57
CA THR A 492 4.37 -6.58 24.91
C THR A 492 5.12 -7.70 24.17
N LYS A 493 5.25 -8.89 24.76
CA LYS A 493 5.79 -10.07 24.07
C LYS A 493 5.02 -10.37 22.78
N ARG A 494 3.69 -10.42 22.84
CA ARG A 494 2.82 -10.69 21.68
C ARG A 494 3.03 -9.66 20.57
N LYS A 495 2.99 -8.36 20.90
CA LYS A 495 3.25 -7.25 19.96
C LYS A 495 4.62 -7.39 19.29
N TRP A 496 5.67 -7.64 20.06
CA TRP A 496 7.02 -7.82 19.50
C TRP A 496 7.08 -9.03 18.56
N MET A 497 6.55 -10.18 18.99
CA MET A 497 6.54 -11.40 18.17
C MET A 497 5.78 -11.21 16.84
N GLU A 498 4.61 -10.58 16.86
CA GLU A 498 3.85 -10.24 15.65
C GLU A 498 4.67 -9.38 14.68
N GLN A 499 5.38 -8.38 15.19
CA GLN A 499 6.24 -7.51 14.36
C GLN A 499 7.46 -8.26 13.80
N PHE A 500 8.05 -9.19 14.57
CA PHE A 500 9.10 -10.09 14.09
C PHE A 500 8.59 -11.01 12.97
N GLU A 501 7.39 -11.58 13.12
CA GLU A 501 6.76 -12.41 12.09
C GLU A 501 6.49 -11.60 10.81
N MET A 502 5.96 -10.39 10.94
CA MET A 502 5.75 -9.48 9.81
C MET A 502 7.05 -9.16 9.08
N ALA A 503 8.13 -8.84 9.80
CA ALA A 503 9.46 -8.59 9.23
C ALA A 503 10.00 -9.83 8.49
N MET A 504 10.01 -11.00 9.14
CA MET A 504 10.49 -12.24 8.53
C MET A 504 9.66 -12.65 7.31
N SER A 505 8.33 -12.46 7.35
CA SER A 505 7.41 -12.67 6.22
C SER A 505 7.69 -11.72 5.05
N ASN A 506 8.21 -10.51 5.32
CA ASN A 506 8.64 -9.60 4.26
C ASN A 506 9.96 -10.03 3.62
N ILE A 507 10.92 -10.54 4.40
CA ILE A 507 12.20 -11.04 3.84
C ILE A 507 11.97 -12.27 2.96
N LYS A 508 11.18 -13.24 3.47
CA LYS A 508 10.89 -14.51 2.80
C LYS A 508 9.38 -14.75 2.81
N PRO A 509 8.62 -14.11 1.90
CA PRO A 509 7.21 -14.43 1.77
C PRO A 509 7.07 -15.90 1.33
N GLU A 510 6.03 -16.58 1.81
CA GLU A 510 5.81 -18.03 1.58
C GLU A 510 5.97 -18.45 0.11
N ARG A 511 5.57 -17.57 -0.81
CA ARG A 511 5.53 -17.81 -2.25
C ARG A 511 6.64 -17.10 -3.02
N ALA A 512 7.72 -16.67 -2.36
CA ALA A 512 8.86 -15.98 -2.98
C ALA A 512 9.57 -16.80 -4.09
N THR A 513 9.50 -18.13 -3.99
CA THR A 513 10.11 -19.07 -4.92
C THR A 513 9.09 -19.80 -5.80
N ALA A 514 7.81 -19.42 -5.69
CA ALA A 514 6.75 -19.97 -6.51
C ALA A 514 7.12 -19.86 -8.00
N ASN A 515 6.75 -20.88 -8.77
CA ASN A 515 6.96 -20.90 -10.21
C ASN A 515 8.44 -20.65 -10.63
N GLN A 516 9.41 -21.07 -9.81
CA GLN A 516 10.87 -20.97 -10.03
C GLN A 516 11.46 -19.55 -9.99
N HIS A 517 10.71 -18.58 -9.45
CA HIS A 517 11.22 -17.24 -9.21
C HIS A 517 12.17 -17.19 -8.01
N ASN A 518 12.83 -16.05 -7.83
CA ASN A 518 13.58 -15.71 -6.63
C ASN A 518 13.30 -14.25 -6.30
N PHE A 519 12.12 -14.00 -5.75
CA PHE A 519 11.65 -12.67 -5.37
C PHE A 519 12.35 -12.18 -4.11
N GLN A 520 12.82 -10.94 -4.16
CA GLN A 520 13.46 -10.25 -3.05
C GLN A 520 12.83 -8.87 -2.90
N MET A 521 12.69 -8.39 -1.67
CA MET A 521 12.25 -7.02 -1.42
C MET A 521 13.13 -6.03 -2.18
N HIS A 522 12.52 -5.07 -2.87
CA HIS A 522 13.24 -4.15 -3.74
C HIS A 522 12.59 -2.78 -3.77
N THR A 523 13.43 -1.75 -3.85
CA THR A 523 13.04 -0.37 -4.15
C THR A 523 13.24 -0.12 -5.64
N PHE A 524 12.17 0.21 -6.34
CA PHE A 524 12.19 0.52 -7.76
C PHE A 524 12.39 2.03 -7.97
N ASP A 525 13.43 2.42 -8.71
CA ASP A 525 13.73 3.83 -9.00
C ASP A 525 12.76 4.46 -10.02
N LYS A 526 12.00 3.62 -10.73
CA LYS A 526 11.03 4.04 -11.75
C LYS A 526 9.65 3.48 -11.43
N ASN A 527 8.63 4.24 -11.78
CA ASN A 527 7.24 3.80 -11.73
C ASN A 527 7.11 2.47 -12.46
N THR A 528 6.77 1.43 -11.71
CA THR A 528 6.79 0.04 -12.19
C THR A 528 5.45 -0.60 -11.89
N ASN A 529 4.85 -1.24 -12.88
CA ASN A 529 3.59 -1.96 -12.70
C ASN A 529 3.85 -3.42 -12.35
N CYS A 530 3.03 -3.95 -11.45
CA CYS A 530 3.06 -5.35 -11.07
C CYS A 530 2.76 -6.25 -12.28
N ARG A 531 3.59 -7.29 -12.46
CA ARG A 531 3.43 -8.23 -13.58
C ARG A 531 2.10 -8.98 -13.56
N ALA A 532 1.56 -9.26 -12.38
CA ALA A 532 0.33 -10.01 -12.20
C ALA A 532 -0.92 -9.13 -12.39
N CYS A 533 -1.15 -8.18 -11.48
CA CYS A 533 -2.38 -7.38 -11.47
C CYS A 533 -2.35 -6.14 -12.39
N LYS A 534 -1.19 -5.81 -12.98
CA LYS A 534 -0.97 -4.61 -13.83
C LYS A 534 -1.11 -3.26 -13.12
N MET A 535 -1.45 -3.25 -11.84
CA MET A 535 -1.50 -2.06 -11.01
C MET A 535 -0.10 -1.58 -10.63
N LEU A 536 0.02 -0.32 -10.28
CA LEU A 536 1.29 0.30 -9.91
C LEU A 536 1.85 -0.32 -8.62
N LEU A 537 3.16 -0.53 -8.56
CA LEU A 537 3.88 -0.76 -7.29
C LEU A 537 3.99 0.59 -6.59
N ARG A 538 3.12 0.82 -5.61
CA ARG A 538 2.90 2.13 -5.02
C ARG A 538 4.02 2.51 -4.05
N GLY A 539 4.30 3.82 -3.95
CA GLY A 539 5.34 4.37 -3.08
C GLY A 539 6.69 4.55 -3.77
N ILE A 540 7.69 4.94 -2.99
CA ILE A 540 9.07 5.22 -3.42
C ILE A 540 10.11 4.38 -2.68
N PHE A 541 9.71 3.61 -1.66
CA PHE A 541 10.62 2.85 -0.81
C PHE A 541 10.09 1.43 -0.63
N TYR A 542 10.84 0.40 -1.03
CA TYR A 542 10.42 -1.02 -0.94
C TYR A 542 8.96 -1.27 -1.36
N GLN A 543 8.61 -0.84 -2.58
CA GLN A 543 7.23 -0.90 -3.09
C GLN A 543 6.72 -2.34 -3.31
N GLY A 544 7.65 -3.29 -3.41
CA GLY A 544 7.32 -4.69 -3.64
C GLY A 544 8.55 -5.56 -3.79
N TYR A 545 8.45 -6.55 -4.67
CA TYR A 545 9.44 -7.59 -4.84
C TYR A 545 9.93 -7.66 -6.27
N PHE A 546 11.23 -7.91 -6.41
CA PHE A 546 11.91 -8.11 -7.67
C PHE A 546 12.46 -9.52 -7.78
N CYS A 547 12.19 -10.20 -8.88
CA CYS A 547 12.79 -11.50 -9.16
C CYS A 547 14.18 -11.32 -9.77
N SER A 548 15.21 -11.68 -9.01
CA SER A 548 16.62 -11.64 -9.43
C SER A 548 16.94 -12.49 -10.68
N ARG A 549 16.07 -13.45 -11.04
CA ARG A 549 16.27 -14.35 -12.19
C ARG A 549 15.72 -13.81 -13.51
N CYS A 550 14.52 -13.23 -13.49
CA CYS A 550 13.83 -12.78 -14.71
C CYS A 550 13.63 -11.26 -14.80
N GLY A 551 13.94 -10.53 -13.74
CA GLY A 551 13.80 -9.07 -13.69
C GLY A 551 12.38 -8.56 -13.47
N THR A 552 11.48 -9.42 -12.99
CA THR A 552 10.05 -9.10 -12.86
C THR A 552 9.74 -8.47 -11.50
N GLY A 553 9.00 -7.36 -11.50
CA GLY A 553 8.46 -6.71 -10.31
C GLY A 553 7.02 -7.12 -9.99
N ALA A 554 6.69 -7.25 -8.69
CA ALA A 554 5.34 -7.60 -8.23
C ALA A 554 5.05 -7.21 -6.77
N HIS A 555 3.76 -7.09 -6.43
CA HIS A 555 3.29 -6.95 -5.04
C HIS A 555 3.46 -8.24 -4.25
N LYS A 556 3.44 -8.15 -2.91
CA LYS A 556 3.62 -9.31 -1.99
C LYS A 556 2.53 -10.36 -2.20
N GLU A 557 1.30 -9.91 -2.34
CA GLU A 557 0.08 -10.70 -2.55
C GLU A 557 -0.02 -11.27 -3.96
N CYS A 558 0.78 -10.76 -4.91
CA CYS A 558 0.73 -11.15 -6.32
C CYS A 558 1.74 -12.26 -6.69
N LEU A 559 2.63 -12.66 -5.79
CA LEU A 559 3.79 -13.52 -6.13
C LEU A 559 3.40 -14.88 -6.71
N GLU A 560 2.31 -15.49 -6.25
CA GLU A 560 1.88 -16.82 -6.69
C GLU A 560 1.31 -16.84 -8.11
N VAL A 561 0.61 -15.77 -8.49
CA VAL A 561 -0.15 -15.68 -9.74
C VAL A 561 0.79 -15.47 -10.93
N ILE A 562 2.06 -15.15 -10.66
CA ILE A 562 3.05 -14.90 -11.70
C ILE A 562 3.48 -16.22 -12.34
N THR A 563 3.27 -16.29 -13.65
CA THR A 563 3.69 -17.41 -14.50
C THR A 563 5.16 -17.78 -14.30
N ILE A 564 5.51 -19.03 -14.64
CA ILE A 564 6.86 -19.61 -14.51
C ILE A 564 7.97 -18.65 -14.93
N CYS A 565 8.97 -18.55 -14.05
CA CYS A 565 10.17 -17.77 -14.24
C CYS A 565 10.86 -18.18 -15.54
N LYS A 566 10.73 -17.33 -16.56
CA LYS A 566 11.56 -17.44 -17.76
C LYS A 566 12.89 -16.82 -17.37
N ILE A 567 13.90 -17.64 -17.13
CA ILE A 567 15.27 -17.17 -16.84
C ILE A 567 15.67 -16.23 -17.98
N SER A 568 15.63 -14.94 -17.70
CA SER A 568 16.09 -13.94 -18.62
C SER A 568 17.60 -14.13 -18.68
N ARG A 569 18.15 -14.59 -19.81
CA ARG A 569 19.60 -14.56 -20.10
C ARG A 569 20.15 -13.11 -20.17
N CYS A 570 19.48 -12.16 -19.52
CA CYS A 570 19.59 -10.73 -19.73
C CYS A 570 20.32 -9.99 -18.59
N LEU A 571 20.62 -10.63 -17.45
CA LEU A 571 21.30 -9.98 -16.32
C LEU A 571 22.82 -10.30 -16.21
N LEU A 572 23.43 -10.84 -17.28
CA LEU A 572 24.88 -11.05 -17.37
C LEU A 572 25.56 -10.24 -18.50
N ARG A 573 24.92 -9.19 -19.04
CA ARG A 573 25.60 -8.27 -19.98
C ARG A 573 26.21 -7.09 -19.22
N THR A 574 27.28 -7.37 -18.50
CA THR A 574 28.40 -6.43 -18.47
C THR A 574 29.02 -6.42 -19.87
N SER A 575 28.72 -5.36 -20.62
CA SER A 575 29.54 -4.79 -21.71
C SER A 575 30.45 -5.74 -22.52
N ARG A 576 29.88 -6.78 -23.15
CA ARG A 576 30.53 -7.47 -24.27
C ARG A 576 29.60 -7.59 -25.47
N GLY A 577 30.06 -7.10 -26.62
CA GLY A 577 29.36 -7.20 -27.91
C GLY A 577 29.37 -8.62 -28.47
N PRO A 578 28.50 -8.97 -29.43
CA PRO A 578 28.57 -10.27 -30.10
C PRO A 578 29.91 -10.43 -30.82
N LYS A 579 30.51 -11.63 -30.73
CA LYS A 579 31.77 -11.95 -31.40
C LYS A 579 31.53 -12.41 -32.83
N MET A 580 32.26 -11.81 -33.74
CA MET A 580 32.28 -12.12 -35.16
C MET A 580 33.64 -12.73 -35.52
N VAL A 581 33.66 -13.56 -36.55
CA VAL A 581 34.89 -14.03 -37.18
C VAL A 581 34.99 -13.43 -38.58
N ALA A 582 36.15 -12.89 -38.91
CA ALA A 582 36.46 -12.38 -40.23
C ALA A 582 36.44 -13.54 -41.25
N VAL A 583 35.59 -13.41 -42.27
CA VAL A 583 35.50 -14.37 -43.39
C VAL A 583 36.23 -13.91 -44.63
N ARG A 584 36.62 -12.63 -44.68
CA ARG A 584 37.46 -12.04 -45.72
C ARG A 584 38.45 -11.08 -45.09
N ASN A 585 39.63 -10.97 -45.69
CA ASN A 585 40.59 -9.93 -45.35
C ASN A 585 39.99 -8.56 -45.66
N TYR A 586 40.20 -7.61 -44.76
CA TYR A 586 39.84 -6.22 -45.00
C TYR A 586 41.00 -5.34 -44.54
N HIS A 587 41.53 -4.54 -45.46
CA HIS A 587 42.71 -3.68 -45.22
C HIS A 587 42.37 -2.19 -45.33
N GLY A 588 41.09 -1.83 -45.15
CA GLY A 588 40.61 -0.46 -45.29
C GLY A 588 40.12 -0.07 -46.69
N THR A 589 39.96 -1.03 -47.60
CA THR A 589 39.43 -0.82 -48.96
C THR A 589 38.18 -1.69 -49.20
N PRO A 590 37.03 -1.12 -49.61
CA PRO A 590 36.77 0.32 -49.77
C PRO A 590 36.91 1.08 -48.43
N THR A 591 37.14 2.39 -48.49
CA THR A 591 37.29 3.22 -47.29
C THR A 591 35.89 3.59 -46.76
N PRO A 592 35.63 3.52 -45.45
CA PRO A 592 34.35 3.93 -44.89
C PRO A 592 34.16 5.45 -45.05
N PRO A 593 32.96 5.94 -45.40
CA PRO A 593 32.72 7.37 -45.59
C PRO A 593 32.99 8.17 -44.30
N GLY A 594 34.08 8.94 -44.26
CA GLY A 594 34.42 9.84 -43.15
C GLY A 594 34.80 9.18 -41.83
N LYS A 595 35.19 7.89 -41.81
CA LYS A 595 35.50 7.14 -40.58
C LYS A 595 36.79 6.33 -40.72
N THR A 596 37.37 5.91 -39.59
CA THR A 596 38.61 5.13 -39.55
C THR A 596 38.35 3.64 -39.86
N PRO A 597 39.05 3.04 -40.83
CA PRO A 597 38.88 1.62 -41.14
C PRO A 597 39.55 0.70 -40.11
N LEU A 598 38.91 -0.41 -39.78
CA LEU A 598 39.50 -1.50 -38.99
C LEU A 598 40.10 -2.55 -39.91
N SER A 599 41.42 -2.69 -39.97
CA SER A 599 42.05 -3.74 -40.78
C SER A 599 42.14 -5.08 -40.03
N PHE A 600 41.84 -6.19 -40.69
CA PHE A 600 41.91 -7.56 -40.16
C PHE A 600 42.08 -8.61 -41.27
N GLN A 601 42.50 -9.80 -40.88
CA GLN A 601 42.66 -10.96 -41.76
C GLN A 601 41.57 -12.00 -41.50
N THR A 602 41.28 -12.82 -42.51
CA THR A 602 40.35 -13.95 -42.40
C THR A 602 40.75 -14.86 -41.24
N GLY A 603 39.80 -15.16 -40.36
CA GLY A 603 40.03 -15.93 -39.13
C GLY A 603 40.16 -15.06 -37.87
N ASP A 604 40.36 -13.76 -38.00
CA ASP A 604 40.42 -12.86 -36.84
C ASP A 604 39.06 -12.73 -36.15
N PHE A 605 39.10 -12.59 -34.81
CA PHE A 605 37.91 -12.39 -34.01
C PHE A 605 37.68 -10.91 -33.71
N ILE A 606 36.48 -10.45 -34.01
CA ILE A 606 36.06 -9.05 -33.87
C ILE A 606 34.89 -9.00 -32.91
N GLU A 607 34.99 -8.18 -31.87
CA GLU A 607 33.87 -7.83 -31.02
C GLU A 607 33.05 -6.72 -31.68
N LEU A 608 31.78 -6.99 -32.01
CA LEU A 608 30.91 -6.01 -32.65
C LEU A 608 30.47 -4.95 -31.63
N LEU A 609 30.85 -3.70 -31.86
CA LEU A 609 30.49 -2.57 -31.02
C LEU A 609 29.15 -1.95 -31.47
N LYS A 610 28.97 -1.78 -32.79
CA LYS A 610 27.75 -1.24 -33.39
C LYS A 610 27.55 -1.81 -34.79
N GLY A 611 26.42 -2.48 -35.03
CA GLY A 611 26.09 -3.01 -36.35
C GLY A 611 24.60 -3.27 -36.45
N ASP A 612 23.96 -2.62 -37.42
CA ASP A 612 22.55 -2.82 -37.76
C ASP A 612 22.48 -3.73 -39.00
N PRO A 613 21.65 -4.79 -39.02
CA PRO A 613 21.43 -5.64 -40.19
C PRO A 613 21.12 -4.88 -41.49
N ASP A 614 20.49 -3.71 -41.39
CA ASP A 614 20.10 -2.89 -42.55
C ASP A 614 21.24 -1.99 -43.06
N THR A 615 22.41 -2.03 -42.42
CA THR A 615 23.59 -1.21 -42.76
C THR A 615 24.76 -2.04 -43.28
N THR A 616 25.47 -1.50 -44.28
CA THR A 616 26.61 -2.18 -44.91
C THR A 616 27.94 -2.00 -44.16
N TRP A 617 28.01 -1.06 -43.22
CA TRP A 617 29.21 -0.69 -42.48
C TRP A 617 29.00 -0.86 -40.98
N TRP A 618 29.79 -1.74 -40.37
CA TRP A 618 29.73 -2.05 -38.95
C TRP A 618 30.99 -1.57 -38.24
N GLU A 619 30.84 -1.28 -36.95
CA GLU A 619 31.92 -0.90 -36.05
C GLU A 619 32.23 -2.05 -35.12
N GLY A 620 33.51 -2.37 -34.98
CA GLY A 620 33.93 -3.40 -34.05
C GLY A 620 35.36 -3.18 -33.59
N LYS A 621 35.79 -4.09 -32.72
CA LYS A 621 37.08 -4.08 -32.07
C LYS A 621 37.76 -5.43 -32.27
N LEU A 622 38.97 -5.44 -32.83
CA LEU A 622 39.72 -6.68 -32.99
C LEU A 622 40.13 -7.20 -31.61
N ILE A 623 39.77 -8.44 -31.28
CA ILE A 623 40.00 -8.99 -29.94
C ILE A 623 41.50 -9.10 -29.64
N GLN A 624 42.30 -9.47 -30.64
CA GLN A 624 43.73 -9.69 -30.47
C GLN A 624 44.52 -8.38 -30.28
N THR A 625 44.20 -7.33 -31.04
CA THR A 625 44.98 -6.07 -31.03
C THR A 625 44.30 -4.93 -30.28
N GLN A 626 43.05 -5.13 -29.84
CA GLN A 626 42.19 -4.14 -29.20
C GLN A 626 41.95 -2.86 -30.03
N LYS A 627 42.32 -2.82 -31.31
CA LYS A 627 42.05 -1.71 -32.23
C LYS A 627 40.58 -1.71 -32.64
N SER A 628 39.95 -0.54 -32.66
CA SER A 628 38.57 -0.32 -33.10
C SER A 628 38.50 0.45 -34.42
N GLY A 629 37.44 0.21 -35.18
CA GLY A 629 37.17 0.93 -36.43
C GLY A 629 36.04 0.29 -37.23
N PHE A 630 35.80 0.82 -38.43
CA PHE A 630 34.70 0.42 -39.30
C PHE A 630 35.13 -0.61 -40.34
N PHE A 631 34.24 -1.54 -40.67
CA PHE A 631 34.43 -2.54 -41.71
C PHE A 631 33.11 -2.93 -42.37
N PRO A 632 33.13 -3.47 -43.61
CA PRO A 632 31.91 -3.92 -44.25
C PRO A 632 31.31 -5.14 -43.56
N SER A 633 30.00 -5.14 -43.31
CA SER A 633 29.27 -6.25 -42.67
C SER A 633 29.48 -7.59 -43.40
N SER A 634 29.67 -7.53 -44.72
CA SER A 634 29.94 -8.70 -45.57
C SER A 634 31.30 -9.39 -45.32
N CYS A 635 32.21 -8.77 -44.57
CA CYS A 635 33.55 -9.34 -44.29
C CYS A 635 33.57 -10.21 -43.03
N VAL A 636 32.47 -10.30 -42.27
CA VAL A 636 32.42 -11.03 -41.01
C VAL A 636 31.18 -11.94 -40.94
N LYS A 637 31.22 -12.96 -40.09
CA LYS A 637 30.03 -13.76 -39.71
C LYS A 637 30.00 -13.99 -38.20
N PRO A 638 28.82 -14.25 -37.60
CA PRO A 638 28.73 -14.63 -36.19
C PRO A 638 29.63 -15.84 -35.90
N TRP A 639 30.46 -15.73 -34.86
CA TRP A 639 31.25 -16.86 -34.41
C TRP A 639 30.35 -17.80 -33.58
N LEU A 640 30.09 -18.98 -34.12
CA LEU A 640 29.37 -20.06 -33.44
C LEU A 640 30.40 -21.08 -32.94
N ASP A 641 30.35 -21.41 -31.65
CA ASP A 641 31.27 -22.36 -31.01
C ASP A 641 31.16 -23.76 -31.69
N PRO A 642 32.25 -24.33 -32.21
CA PRO A 642 32.24 -25.62 -32.89
C PRO A 642 31.95 -26.83 -31.98
N LYS A 643 31.76 -26.66 -30.66
CA LYS A 643 31.41 -27.75 -29.73
C LYS A 643 29.93 -28.07 -29.54
N VAL A 644 29.03 -27.47 -30.32
CA VAL A 644 27.62 -27.88 -30.36
C VAL A 644 27.28 -28.44 -31.74
N ARG A 645 27.59 -29.72 -31.95
CA ARG A 645 27.06 -30.49 -33.08
C ARG A 645 25.80 -31.24 -32.63
N HIS A 646 24.63 -30.74 -33.01
CA HIS A 646 23.47 -31.59 -33.32
C HIS A 646 23.06 -31.32 -34.77
N PRO A 647 22.84 -32.35 -35.60
CA PRO A 647 22.36 -32.17 -36.97
C PRO A 647 20.87 -31.84 -37.00
N HIS A 648 20.54 -30.81 -37.79
CA HIS A 648 19.27 -30.44 -38.41
C HIS A 648 17.90 -30.61 -37.69
N CYS A 649 17.30 -29.43 -37.49
CA CYS A 649 15.94 -29.00 -37.81
C CYS A 649 14.73 -29.36 -36.90
N THR A 650 14.01 -28.30 -36.54
CA THR A 650 12.60 -28.24 -36.11
C THR A 650 12.17 -29.14 -34.95
N ARG A 651 12.38 -28.69 -33.71
CA ARG A 651 11.49 -29.02 -32.59
C ARG A 651 11.22 -27.80 -31.72
N VAL A 652 9.94 -27.40 -31.70
CA VAL A 652 9.34 -26.55 -30.68
C VAL A 652 9.60 -27.20 -29.31
N PRO A 653 10.06 -26.49 -28.26
CA PRO A 653 10.18 -27.11 -26.95
C PRO A 653 8.80 -27.44 -26.39
N ALA A 654 8.61 -28.71 -26.04
CA ALA A 654 7.40 -29.32 -25.53
C ALA A 654 6.72 -28.49 -24.43
N GLN A 655 5.42 -28.24 -24.63
CA GLN A 655 4.50 -27.78 -23.58
C GLN A 655 4.50 -28.79 -22.44
N ARG A 656 4.61 -28.33 -21.19
CA ARG A 656 4.29 -29.18 -20.04
C ARG A 656 2.80 -29.56 -20.12
N PRO A 657 2.40 -30.78 -19.72
CA PRO A 657 1.02 -31.28 -19.90
C PRO A 657 -0.08 -30.40 -19.31
N ASP A 658 0.27 -29.56 -18.32
CA ASP A 658 -0.66 -28.80 -17.48
C ASP A 658 -1.24 -27.52 -18.14
N GLN A 659 -0.79 -27.17 -19.35
CA GLN A 659 -1.41 -26.08 -20.16
C GLN A 659 -1.98 -26.60 -21.50
N SER A 660 -2.13 -27.91 -21.65
CA SER A 660 -2.77 -28.48 -22.83
C SER A 660 -4.30 -28.40 -22.69
N PRO A 661 -5.05 -28.00 -23.74
CA PRO A 661 -6.52 -27.89 -23.70
C PRO A 661 -7.24 -29.23 -23.46
N GLN A 662 -6.50 -30.34 -23.44
CA GLN A 662 -6.98 -31.68 -23.13
C GLN A 662 -6.78 -32.09 -21.67
N PHE A 663 -5.98 -31.39 -20.85
CA PHE A 663 -5.68 -31.77 -19.47
C PHE A 663 -6.66 -31.13 -18.48
N ALA A 664 -7.33 -31.96 -17.67
CA ALA A 664 -8.36 -31.56 -16.73
C ALA A 664 -7.91 -31.51 -15.26
N GLY A 665 -6.65 -31.87 -14.98
CA GLY A 665 -6.12 -31.96 -13.61
C GLY A 665 -6.69 -33.15 -12.83
N ASN A 666 -6.66 -33.05 -11.51
CA ASN A 666 -7.27 -34.04 -10.61
C ASN A 666 -8.79 -34.08 -10.84
N MET A 667 -9.29 -35.18 -11.39
CA MET A 667 -10.70 -35.34 -11.72
C MET A 667 -11.14 -36.81 -11.63
N GLU A 668 -12.28 -37.04 -10.97
CA GLU A 668 -12.83 -38.38 -10.79
C GLU A 668 -13.62 -38.86 -12.00
N ARG A 669 -13.88 -40.17 -12.06
CA ARG A 669 -14.60 -40.81 -13.18
C ARG A 669 -15.98 -40.20 -13.41
N GLN A 670 -16.77 -40.04 -12.36
CA GLN A 670 -18.13 -39.49 -12.44
C GLN A 670 -18.16 -38.02 -12.87
N GLN A 671 -17.15 -37.24 -12.48
CA GLN A 671 -17.02 -35.84 -12.90
C GLN A 671 -16.74 -35.73 -14.40
N ALA A 672 -15.88 -36.61 -14.93
CA ALA A 672 -15.60 -36.69 -16.36
C ALA A 672 -16.84 -37.15 -17.17
N ASP A 673 -17.64 -38.08 -16.63
CA ASP A 673 -18.90 -38.52 -17.24
C ASP A 673 -19.88 -37.36 -17.42
N ASN A 674 -20.11 -36.59 -16.35
CA ASN A 674 -21.02 -35.44 -16.36
C ASN A 674 -20.54 -34.34 -17.32
N LEU A 675 -19.24 -34.08 -17.38
CA LEU A 675 -18.67 -33.04 -18.22
C LEU A 675 -18.75 -33.40 -19.71
N LEU A 676 -18.45 -34.64 -20.08
CA LEU A 676 -18.46 -35.08 -21.48
C LEU A 676 -19.85 -35.46 -21.99
N LYS A 677 -20.86 -35.59 -21.11
CA LYS A 677 -22.22 -36.03 -21.47
C LYS A 677 -22.87 -35.16 -22.55
N SER A 678 -22.69 -33.84 -22.48
CA SER A 678 -23.24 -32.85 -23.40
C SER A 678 -22.37 -32.54 -24.62
N HIS A 679 -21.19 -33.16 -24.74
CA HIS A 679 -20.26 -32.91 -25.82
C HIS A 679 -20.46 -33.87 -27.00
N SER A 680 -20.02 -33.46 -28.18
CA SER A 680 -20.04 -34.29 -29.39
C SER A 680 -19.09 -35.50 -29.29
N SER A 681 -19.45 -36.59 -29.98
CA SER A 681 -18.64 -37.82 -30.04
C SER A 681 -17.23 -37.53 -30.58
N GLY A 682 -16.20 -38.08 -29.92
CA GLY A 682 -14.79 -37.78 -30.18
C GLY A 682 -14.18 -36.72 -29.25
N THR A 683 -14.97 -36.09 -28.39
CA THR A 683 -14.45 -35.15 -27.37
C THR A 683 -13.79 -35.91 -26.22
N TYR A 684 -12.58 -35.50 -25.84
CA TYR A 684 -11.79 -36.21 -24.82
C TYR A 684 -11.10 -35.26 -23.82
N LEU A 685 -10.79 -35.81 -22.64
CA LEU A 685 -10.00 -35.18 -21.59
C LEU A 685 -9.05 -36.17 -20.92
N ILE A 686 -7.98 -35.65 -20.33
CA ILE A 686 -7.00 -36.40 -19.55
C ILE A 686 -7.16 -35.98 -18.09
N ARG A 687 -7.34 -36.94 -17.20
CA ARG A 687 -7.53 -36.73 -15.76
C ARG A 687 -6.48 -37.48 -14.94
N GLU A 688 -6.09 -36.87 -13.83
CA GLU A 688 -5.11 -37.41 -12.89
C GLU A 688 -5.81 -38.12 -11.72
N ARG A 689 -5.28 -39.28 -11.31
CA ARG A 689 -5.76 -40.07 -10.14
C ARG A 689 -4.74 -39.99 -9.00
N THR A 690 -5.23 -40.01 -7.77
CA THR A 690 -4.46 -39.88 -6.52
C THR A 690 -3.67 -41.14 -6.10
N ALA A 691 -3.56 -42.17 -6.95
CA ALA A 691 -2.84 -43.41 -6.64
C ALA A 691 -1.51 -43.49 -7.41
N GLU A 692 -0.42 -43.76 -6.69
CA GLU A 692 0.99 -43.63 -7.18
C GLU A 692 1.37 -44.54 -8.35
N ALA A 693 0.61 -45.60 -8.67
CA ALA A 693 0.88 -46.51 -9.78
C ALA A 693 -0.03 -46.32 -11.01
N GLU A 694 -1.01 -45.41 -10.96
CA GLU A 694 -2.05 -45.26 -11.99
C GLU A 694 -2.40 -43.78 -12.24
N ARG A 695 -1.36 -42.97 -12.41
CA ARG A 695 -1.45 -41.51 -12.35
C ARG A 695 -2.43 -40.90 -13.36
N PHE A 696 -2.61 -41.48 -14.56
CA PHE A 696 -3.42 -40.87 -15.63
C PHE A 696 -4.53 -41.77 -16.21
N ALA A 697 -5.64 -41.16 -16.63
CA ALA A 697 -6.69 -41.80 -17.41
C ALA A 697 -7.23 -40.86 -18.50
N ILE A 698 -7.55 -41.40 -19.67
CA ILE A 698 -8.18 -40.67 -20.78
C ILE A 698 -9.68 -40.97 -20.76
N SER A 699 -10.53 -39.94 -20.76
CA SER A 699 -11.99 -40.08 -20.86
C SER A 699 -12.46 -39.49 -22.19
N ILE A 700 -13.25 -40.23 -22.96
CA ILE A 700 -13.70 -39.85 -24.31
C ILE A 700 -15.18 -40.17 -24.50
N LYS A 701 -15.94 -39.25 -25.11
CA LYS A 701 -17.33 -39.48 -25.52
C LYS A 701 -17.35 -40.27 -26.84
N PHE A 702 -18.04 -41.40 -26.88
CA PHE A 702 -18.23 -42.22 -28.09
C PHE A 702 -19.59 -42.93 -28.07
N ASN A 703 -20.37 -42.80 -29.14
CA ASN A 703 -21.71 -43.39 -29.29
C ASN A 703 -22.62 -43.16 -28.07
N ASP A 704 -22.76 -41.90 -27.68
CA ASP A 704 -23.53 -41.44 -26.52
C ASP A 704 -23.10 -41.92 -25.12
N GLU A 705 -22.04 -42.71 -25.03
CA GLU A 705 -21.44 -43.13 -23.76
C GLU A 705 -20.06 -42.49 -23.57
N VAL A 706 -19.66 -42.29 -22.31
CA VAL A 706 -18.30 -41.88 -21.97
C VAL A 706 -17.48 -43.14 -21.67
N LYS A 707 -16.39 -43.33 -22.40
CA LYS A 707 -15.44 -44.44 -22.21
C LYS A 707 -14.21 -43.91 -21.50
N HIS A 708 -13.69 -44.68 -20.54
CA HIS A 708 -12.45 -44.33 -19.84
C HIS A 708 -11.39 -45.38 -20.11
N ILE A 709 -10.23 -44.89 -20.54
CA ILE A 709 -9.06 -45.68 -20.87
C ILE A 709 -8.01 -45.41 -19.80
N LYS A 710 -7.52 -46.50 -19.20
CA LYS A 710 -6.44 -46.43 -18.22
C LYS A 710 -5.11 -46.25 -18.94
N VAL A 711 -4.29 -45.32 -18.47
CA VAL A 711 -2.91 -45.16 -18.92
C VAL A 711 -2.01 -45.85 -17.91
N ILE A 712 -1.19 -46.78 -18.38
CA ILE A 712 -0.25 -47.55 -17.55
C ILE A 712 1.15 -47.00 -17.80
N GLU A 713 1.86 -46.69 -16.72
CA GLU A 713 3.25 -46.23 -16.73
C GLU A 713 4.12 -47.31 -16.06
N LYS A 714 5.02 -47.93 -16.82
CA LYS A 714 5.91 -49.00 -16.34
C LYS A 714 7.23 -48.96 -17.09
N ASP A 715 8.34 -49.11 -16.37
CA ASP A 715 9.71 -49.18 -16.93
C ASP A 715 10.07 -47.96 -17.83
N SER A 716 9.63 -46.76 -17.45
CA SER A 716 9.78 -45.50 -18.21
C SER A 716 9.04 -45.46 -19.56
N TRP A 717 8.10 -46.38 -19.80
CA TRP A 717 7.19 -46.37 -20.95
C TRP A 717 5.75 -46.14 -20.51
N ILE A 718 4.98 -45.46 -21.36
CA ILE A 718 3.56 -45.17 -21.17
C ILE A 718 2.76 -45.88 -22.27
N HIS A 719 1.68 -46.58 -21.89
CA HIS A 719 0.82 -47.27 -22.85
C HIS A 719 -0.64 -47.42 -22.38
N ILE A 720 -1.57 -47.55 -23.32
CA ILE A 720 -2.97 -47.95 -23.06
C ILE A 720 -3.22 -49.44 -23.31
N THR A 721 -2.36 -50.10 -24.10
CA THR A 721 -2.31 -51.54 -24.37
C THR A 721 -0.85 -51.96 -24.54
N GLU A 722 -0.49 -53.19 -24.18
CA GLU A 722 0.92 -53.66 -24.29
C GLU A 722 1.44 -53.72 -25.74
N ALA A 723 0.54 -53.64 -26.73
CA ALA A 723 0.86 -53.68 -28.14
C ALA A 723 1.61 -52.43 -28.64
N LYS A 724 1.46 -51.27 -27.99
CA LYS A 724 2.12 -50.00 -28.39
C LYS A 724 2.58 -49.21 -27.17
N LYS A 725 3.89 -48.91 -27.12
CA LYS A 725 4.56 -48.21 -26.01
C LYS A 725 5.09 -46.85 -26.49
N PHE A 726 5.00 -45.84 -25.62
CA PHE A 726 5.39 -44.45 -25.90
C PHE A 726 6.31 -43.91 -24.80
N GLU A 727 7.20 -42.97 -25.11
CA GLU A 727 8.16 -42.40 -24.16
C GLU A 727 7.52 -41.32 -23.27
N SER A 728 6.36 -40.78 -23.68
CA SER A 728 5.63 -39.78 -22.89
C SER A 728 4.11 -39.82 -23.13
N LEU A 729 3.35 -39.26 -22.17
CA LEU A 729 1.90 -39.12 -22.28
C LEU A 729 1.50 -38.23 -23.47
N LEU A 730 2.31 -37.23 -23.79
CA LEU A 730 2.07 -36.33 -24.92
C LEU A 730 2.16 -37.09 -26.25
N GLU A 731 3.20 -37.90 -26.42
CA GLU A 731 3.40 -38.72 -27.62
C GLU A 731 2.26 -39.74 -27.81
N LEU A 732 1.80 -40.37 -26.72
CA LEU A 732 0.64 -41.26 -26.76
C LEU A 732 -0.61 -40.55 -27.27
N VAL A 733 -0.87 -39.33 -26.77
CA VAL A 733 -2.06 -38.56 -27.17
C VAL A 733 -1.94 -38.11 -28.62
N GLU A 734 -0.80 -37.56 -29.04
CA GLU A 734 -0.54 -37.17 -30.43
C GLU A 734 -0.73 -38.35 -31.40
N TYR A 735 -0.32 -39.55 -31.00
CA TYR A 735 -0.52 -40.76 -31.80
C TYR A 735 -2.01 -41.07 -32.02
N TYR A 736 -2.81 -41.13 -30.95
CA TYR A 736 -4.24 -41.45 -31.02
C TYR A 736 -5.14 -40.28 -31.44
N GLN A 737 -4.58 -39.08 -31.61
CA GLN A 737 -5.24 -38.01 -32.37
C GLN A 737 -5.28 -38.32 -33.88
N ALA A 738 -4.25 -39.00 -34.40
CA ALA A 738 -4.13 -39.38 -35.81
C ALA A 738 -4.55 -40.83 -36.12
N HIS A 739 -4.54 -41.73 -35.14
CA HIS A 739 -4.83 -43.16 -35.33
C HIS A 739 -6.04 -43.60 -34.51
N SER A 740 -6.92 -44.43 -35.09
CA SER A 740 -8.14 -44.89 -34.44
C SER A 740 -7.83 -45.75 -33.21
N LEU A 741 -8.54 -45.50 -32.11
CA LEU A 741 -8.49 -46.32 -30.91
C LEU A 741 -8.94 -47.77 -31.17
N LYS A 742 -9.56 -48.07 -32.32
CA LYS A 742 -9.94 -49.42 -32.75
C LYS A 742 -8.78 -50.40 -32.80
N GLU A 743 -7.59 -49.90 -33.09
CA GLU A 743 -6.36 -50.71 -33.12
C GLU A 743 -6.03 -51.30 -31.73
N SER A 744 -6.42 -50.60 -30.67
CA SER A 744 -6.25 -51.03 -29.27
C SER A 744 -7.53 -51.59 -28.66
N PHE A 745 -8.70 -51.12 -29.10
CA PHE A 745 -10.00 -51.48 -28.57
C PHE A 745 -10.99 -51.68 -29.72
N LYS A 746 -11.22 -52.93 -30.14
CA LYS A 746 -12.02 -53.29 -31.34
C LYS A 746 -13.40 -52.62 -31.47
N LEU A 747 -14.00 -52.20 -30.35
CA LEU A 747 -15.33 -51.57 -30.26
C LEU A 747 -15.30 -50.04 -30.14
N LEU A 748 -14.13 -49.40 -30.17
CA LEU A 748 -13.94 -47.95 -29.99
C LEU A 748 -13.32 -47.33 -31.24
N ASP A 749 -14.11 -47.24 -32.32
CA ASP A 749 -13.66 -46.71 -33.61
C ASP A 749 -13.74 -45.18 -33.67
N THR A 750 -12.84 -44.53 -32.94
CA THR A 750 -12.72 -43.07 -32.90
C THR A 750 -11.30 -42.66 -32.58
N THR A 751 -10.94 -41.42 -32.91
CA THR A 751 -9.67 -40.79 -32.51
C THR A 751 -9.91 -39.81 -31.37
N LEU A 752 -8.85 -39.35 -30.72
CA LEU A 752 -8.89 -38.27 -29.73
C LEU A 752 -9.14 -36.92 -30.43
N ARG A 753 -10.37 -36.72 -30.92
CA ARG A 753 -10.68 -35.75 -31.97
C ARG A 753 -10.72 -34.30 -31.48
N TYR A 754 -11.38 -34.07 -30.35
CA TYR A 754 -11.60 -32.71 -29.82
C TYR A 754 -11.16 -32.63 -28.35
N PRO A 755 -10.18 -31.79 -28.01
CA PRO A 755 -9.89 -31.47 -26.61
C PRO A 755 -11.10 -30.80 -25.96
N TYR A 756 -11.47 -31.20 -24.75
CA TYR A 756 -12.69 -30.69 -24.10
C TYR A 756 -12.70 -29.17 -23.85
N LYS A 757 -11.53 -28.50 -23.75
CA LYS A 757 -11.43 -27.03 -23.63
C LYS A 757 -11.44 -26.29 -24.99
N SER A 758 -11.49 -27.00 -26.12
CA SER A 758 -11.52 -26.36 -27.44
C SER A 758 -12.92 -25.82 -27.74
N ARG A 759 -12.99 -24.51 -28.02
CA ARG A 759 -14.25 -23.77 -28.24
C ARG A 759 -14.92 -24.27 -29.53
N GLU A 760 -16.10 -24.89 -29.42
CA GLU A 760 -16.90 -25.29 -30.59
C GLU A 760 -17.18 -24.05 -31.48
N ARG A 761 -16.64 -24.07 -32.71
CA ARG A 761 -17.07 -23.21 -33.81
C ARG A 761 -17.71 -24.11 -34.87
N SER A 762 -19.03 -24.00 -35.07
CA SER A 762 -19.78 -24.18 -36.34
C SER A 762 -21.29 -24.08 -36.07
N LEU A 763 -21.98 -23.04 -36.54
CA LEU A 763 -22.79 -23.01 -37.79
C LEU A 763 -24.05 -23.90 -37.76
N THR A 764 -25.22 -23.32 -37.48
CA THR A 764 -26.43 -23.36 -38.37
C THR A 764 -27.50 -22.38 -37.86
N ARG A 765 -28.31 -21.90 -38.81
CA ARG A 765 -29.27 -20.78 -38.79
C ARG A 765 -30.70 -21.35 -38.85
N ALA A 766 -31.64 -20.81 -38.05
CA ALA A 766 -33.08 -20.55 -38.36
C ALA A 766 -34.06 -20.71 -37.16
N SER A 767 -34.67 -19.58 -36.78
CA SER A 767 -36.07 -19.30 -36.39
C SER A 767 -36.93 -20.32 -35.59
N THR A 768 -37.30 -19.98 -34.35
CA THR A 768 -38.65 -19.56 -33.89
C THR A 768 -38.95 -19.93 -32.41
N ARG A 769 -39.52 -18.94 -31.69
CA ARG A 769 -40.45 -19.00 -30.54
C ARG A 769 -40.00 -19.65 -29.19
N SER A 770 -39.94 -18.79 -28.17
CA SER A 770 -40.04 -19.03 -26.71
C SER A 770 -41.46 -19.53 -26.30
N PRO A 771 -41.77 -19.85 -25.00
CA PRO A 771 -40.97 -19.69 -23.77
C PRO A 771 -41.04 -20.83 -22.69
N ALA A 772 -40.16 -20.69 -21.67
CA ALA A 772 -40.14 -21.32 -20.32
C ALA A 772 -39.74 -22.81 -20.25
N THR A 773 -38.93 -23.33 -19.30
CA THR A 773 -38.56 -22.92 -17.94
C THR A 773 -37.26 -23.64 -17.47
N CYS A 774 -36.42 -22.92 -16.71
CA CYS A 774 -35.39 -23.31 -15.71
C CYS A 774 -34.53 -24.60 -15.84
N ALA A 775 -33.20 -24.42 -15.90
CA ALA A 775 -32.29 -24.64 -14.76
C ALA A 775 -30.80 -24.43 -15.17
N SER A 776 -30.20 -23.30 -14.81
CA SER A 776 -28.75 -23.12 -14.82
C SER A 776 -28.33 -22.29 -13.62
N TYR A 777 -27.39 -22.86 -12.85
CA TYR A 777 -26.83 -22.33 -11.62
C TYR A 777 -26.01 -21.06 -11.88
N ASN A 778 -26.44 -19.94 -11.30
CA ASN A 778 -25.73 -18.67 -11.25
C ASN A 778 -24.87 -18.58 -9.99
N PHE A 779 -23.60 -18.21 -10.15
CA PHE A 779 -22.80 -17.56 -9.11
C PHE A 779 -23.10 -16.05 -9.17
N SER A 780 -23.76 -15.56 -8.12
CA SER A 780 -24.23 -14.18 -8.00
C SER A 780 -23.20 -13.33 -7.26
N PHE A 781 -22.52 -12.41 -7.95
CA PHE A 781 -21.97 -11.20 -7.34
C PHE A 781 -23.04 -10.10 -7.51
N LEU A 782 -23.75 -9.77 -6.43
CA LEU A 782 -24.78 -8.75 -6.44
C LEU A 782 -24.18 -7.36 -6.15
N SER A 783 -24.25 -6.49 -7.16
CA SER A 783 -24.51 -5.05 -6.95
C SER A 783 -25.95 -4.84 -6.47
N PRO A 784 -26.28 -3.67 -5.90
CA PRO A 784 -27.54 -3.03 -6.28
C PRO A 784 -27.46 -1.50 -6.49
N GLN A 785 -28.22 -1.01 -7.47
CA GLN A 785 -28.65 0.38 -7.68
C GLN A 785 -30.18 0.50 -7.50
N GLY A 786 -30.66 1.70 -7.14
CA GLY A 786 -32.05 2.20 -7.30
C GLY A 786 -32.80 2.49 -5.97
N LEU A 787 -32.64 3.64 -5.31
CA LEU A 787 -33.33 4.95 -5.46
C LEU A 787 -34.77 5.04 -4.91
N ASN A 788 -34.96 5.80 -3.81
CA ASN A 788 -36.00 6.83 -3.71
C ASN A 788 -35.71 7.89 -2.62
N PHE A 789 -36.14 9.12 -2.89
CA PHE A 789 -35.73 10.43 -2.34
C PHE A 789 -36.14 10.74 -0.89
N SER A 790 -35.32 11.54 -0.18
CA SER A 790 -35.69 12.77 0.56
C SER A 790 -34.44 13.48 1.12
N SER A 791 -34.22 14.76 0.78
CA SER A 791 -33.24 15.68 1.40
C SER A 791 -33.91 16.45 2.57
N PRO A 792 -33.22 17.02 3.59
CA PRO A 792 -32.21 18.10 3.42
C PRO A 792 -30.97 18.13 4.37
N GLN A 793 -29.91 18.76 3.84
CA GLN A 793 -28.94 19.71 4.44
C GLN A 793 -27.96 19.32 5.58
N SER A 794 -26.68 19.12 5.23
CA SER A 794 -25.47 19.88 5.67
C SER A 794 -24.19 19.07 5.34
N PRO A 795 -23.05 19.71 4.96
CA PRO A 795 -21.85 18.98 4.54
C PRO A 795 -21.00 18.57 5.74
N ALA A 796 -20.57 17.30 5.75
CA ALA A 796 -19.69 16.70 6.78
C ALA A 796 -18.26 16.51 6.22
N PRO A 797 -17.22 16.54 7.08
CA PRO A 797 -15.80 16.60 6.68
C PRO A 797 -15.22 15.30 6.08
N PHE A 798 -14.00 15.44 5.55
CA PHE A 798 -13.22 14.54 4.66
C PHE A 798 -13.01 13.08 5.14
N TRP A 799 -13.21 12.75 6.43
CA TRP A 799 -13.09 11.37 6.95
C TRP A 799 -14.40 10.56 6.95
N SER A 800 -15.52 11.12 6.50
CA SER A 800 -16.84 10.45 6.50
C SER A 800 -16.99 9.26 5.53
N VAL A 801 -15.93 8.83 4.84
CA VAL A 801 -15.90 7.66 3.94
C VAL A 801 -15.99 6.31 4.68
N PHE A 802 -15.88 6.29 6.01
CA PHE A 802 -15.94 5.05 6.82
C PHE A 802 -17.14 4.93 7.78
N THR A 803 -18.26 5.60 7.52
CA THR A 803 -19.50 5.26 8.22
C THR A 803 -20.16 4.02 7.57
N PRO A 804 -20.43 2.93 8.30
CA PRO A 804 -21.12 1.78 7.73
C PRO A 804 -22.54 2.20 7.29
N ARG A 805 -22.91 1.90 6.04
CA ARG A 805 -24.28 2.12 5.56
C ARG A 805 -25.26 1.26 6.35
N VAL A 806 -26.38 1.83 6.80
CA VAL A 806 -27.47 1.08 7.45
C VAL A 806 -28.09 0.13 6.41
N VAL A 807 -27.98 -1.17 6.67
CA VAL A 807 -28.48 -2.27 5.82
C VAL A 807 -29.98 -2.51 6.04
N SER A 808 -30.49 -2.35 7.26
CA SER A 808 -31.93 -2.46 7.60
C SER A 808 -32.22 -1.87 8.98
N THR A 809 -33.49 -1.70 9.35
CA THR A 809 -33.90 -1.27 10.71
C THR A 809 -34.75 -2.36 11.36
N ALA A 810 -34.53 -2.63 12.65
CA ALA A 810 -35.32 -3.58 13.45
C ALA A 810 -35.87 -2.92 14.71
N VAL A 811 -36.92 -3.49 15.29
CA VAL A 811 -37.46 -3.04 16.58
C VAL A 811 -37.24 -4.13 17.62
N ALA A 812 -36.63 -3.77 18.74
CA ALA A 812 -36.40 -4.67 19.86
C ALA A 812 -37.75 -5.09 20.45
N ARG A 813 -38.00 -6.40 20.51
CA ARG A 813 -39.27 -6.95 21.07
C ARG A 813 -39.21 -7.23 22.57
N TYR A 814 -38.02 -7.18 23.16
CA TYR A 814 -37.80 -7.48 24.57
C TYR A 814 -36.63 -6.63 25.09
N ASN A 815 -36.59 -6.42 26.40
CA ASN A 815 -35.44 -5.79 27.06
C ASN A 815 -34.22 -6.72 27.06
N PHE A 816 -33.04 -6.17 26.76
CA PHE A 816 -31.76 -6.85 26.79
C PHE A 816 -30.71 -5.95 27.47
N ALA A 817 -29.93 -6.51 28.39
CA ALA A 817 -28.86 -5.79 29.09
C ALA A 817 -27.49 -6.35 28.67
N ALA A 818 -26.66 -5.49 28.08
CA ALA A 818 -25.30 -5.81 27.66
C ALA A 818 -24.42 -6.25 28.84
N ARG A 819 -23.55 -7.24 28.60
CA ARG A 819 -22.60 -7.78 29.58
C ARG A 819 -21.13 -7.45 29.26
N ASP A 820 -20.84 -6.96 28.05
CA ASP A 820 -19.53 -6.52 27.58
C ASP A 820 -19.66 -5.21 26.77
N MET A 821 -18.58 -4.42 26.64
CA MET A 821 -18.51 -3.16 25.88
C MET A 821 -18.75 -3.32 24.36
N ARG A 822 -18.83 -4.57 23.88
CA ARG A 822 -19.13 -4.92 22.48
C ARG A 822 -20.62 -5.13 22.21
N GLU A 823 -21.47 -5.15 23.24
CA GLU A 823 -22.91 -5.40 23.15
C GLU A 823 -23.74 -4.13 23.39
N LEU A 824 -24.89 -4.02 22.74
CA LEU A 824 -25.85 -2.92 22.97
C LEU A 824 -26.97 -3.37 23.91
N SER A 825 -27.18 -2.64 25.00
CA SER A 825 -28.39 -2.77 25.82
C SER A 825 -29.58 -2.20 25.06
N LEU A 826 -30.67 -2.97 24.98
CA LEU A 826 -31.90 -2.62 24.25
C LEU A 826 -33.10 -2.66 25.18
N ARG A 827 -34.08 -1.78 24.96
CA ARG A 827 -35.40 -1.85 25.60
C ARG A 827 -36.44 -2.27 24.58
N GLU A 828 -37.47 -2.96 25.04
CA GLU A 828 -38.63 -3.29 24.21
C GLU A 828 -39.21 -2.01 23.58
N GLY A 829 -39.32 -1.99 22.26
CA GLY A 829 -39.71 -0.83 21.46
C GLY A 829 -38.54 -0.03 20.85
N ASP A 830 -37.29 -0.28 21.23
CA ASP A 830 -36.13 0.43 20.68
C ASP A 830 -35.93 0.11 19.20
N VAL A 831 -35.66 1.15 18.41
CA VAL A 831 -35.41 1.03 16.97
C VAL A 831 -33.89 0.92 16.74
N VAL A 832 -33.46 -0.24 16.25
CA VAL A 832 -32.05 -0.57 15.98
C VAL A 832 -31.74 -0.43 14.50
N LYS A 833 -30.79 0.44 14.14
CA LYS A 833 -30.23 0.55 12.78
C LYS A 833 -29.17 -0.52 12.60
N ILE A 834 -29.37 -1.47 11.68
CA ILE A 834 -28.46 -2.60 11.46
C ILE A 834 -27.45 -2.24 10.38
N TYR A 835 -26.16 -2.40 10.67
CA TYR A 835 -25.03 -2.13 9.78
C TYR A 835 -24.49 -3.38 9.08
N SER A 836 -24.62 -4.57 9.68
CA SER A 836 -24.19 -5.84 9.08
C SER A 836 -24.90 -7.03 9.71
N LYS A 837 -25.21 -8.05 8.91
CA LYS A 837 -25.78 -9.34 9.34
C LYS A 837 -24.80 -10.51 9.14
N ILE A 838 -23.50 -10.21 8.98
CA ILE A 838 -22.46 -11.22 8.69
C ILE A 838 -22.22 -12.06 9.95
N GLY A 839 -22.89 -13.22 10.02
CA GLY A 839 -22.88 -14.17 11.15
C GLY A 839 -24.12 -15.05 11.20
N GLY A 840 -24.75 -15.30 10.04
CA GLY A 840 -26.14 -15.75 9.88
C GLY A 840 -26.56 -17.03 10.61
N ASP A 841 -25.61 -17.85 11.07
CA ASP A 841 -25.90 -19.14 11.72
C ASP A 841 -25.89 -19.08 13.26
N GLN A 842 -25.60 -17.93 13.90
CA GLN A 842 -25.54 -17.80 15.37
C GLN A 842 -26.49 -16.76 15.97
N GLY A 843 -27.30 -16.07 15.16
CA GLY A 843 -28.31 -15.13 15.66
C GLY A 843 -27.77 -13.77 16.12
N TRP A 844 -26.57 -13.35 15.70
CA TRP A 844 -25.98 -12.06 16.12
C TRP A 844 -25.85 -11.02 15.00
N TRP A 845 -26.24 -9.75 15.25
CA TRP A 845 -26.22 -8.65 14.24
C TRP A 845 -25.48 -7.39 14.73
N LYS A 846 -24.84 -6.64 13.81
CA LYS A 846 -24.18 -5.36 14.11
C LYS A 846 -25.14 -4.20 13.86
N GLY A 847 -25.30 -3.28 14.82
CA GLY A 847 -26.18 -2.11 14.66
C GLY A 847 -25.94 -0.98 15.66
N GLU A 848 -26.79 0.05 15.63
CA GLU A 848 -26.84 1.20 16.55
C GLU A 848 -28.26 1.33 17.09
N ALA A 849 -28.39 1.68 18.38
CA ALA A 849 -29.66 2.08 18.99
C ALA A 849 -29.46 3.37 19.81
N ASN A 850 -30.41 4.30 19.73
CA ASN A 850 -30.44 5.53 20.56
C ASN A 850 -29.14 6.36 20.55
N GLY A 851 -28.47 6.47 19.40
CA GLY A 851 -27.25 7.28 19.24
C GLY A 851 -25.98 6.66 19.85
N ARG A 852 -26.04 5.40 20.29
CA ARG A 852 -24.87 4.64 20.80
C ARG A 852 -24.44 3.58 19.79
N VAL A 853 -23.20 3.68 19.35
CA VAL A 853 -22.52 2.70 18.48
C VAL A 853 -21.56 1.90 19.36
N SER A 854 -21.54 0.57 19.27
CA SER A 854 -20.47 -0.24 19.88
C SER A 854 -19.14 0.14 19.21
N THR A 855 -18.10 0.45 19.97
CA THR A 855 -16.78 0.90 19.48
C THR A 855 -16.26 0.06 18.30
N PRO A 856 -15.57 0.66 17.31
CA PRO A 856 -14.90 -0.10 16.26
C PRO A 856 -13.61 -0.71 16.82
N PRO A 857 -13.35 -2.00 16.56
CA PRO A 857 -12.01 -2.32 16.05
C PRO A 857 -12.03 -3.45 14.99
N GLU A 858 -10.84 -3.84 14.55
CA GLU A 858 -10.46 -4.83 13.53
C GLU A 858 -11.02 -6.28 13.72
N SER A 859 -12.08 -6.48 14.51
CA SER A 859 -12.87 -7.72 14.59
C SER A 859 -14.33 -7.43 14.97
N PRO A 860 -15.32 -8.20 14.47
CA PRO A 860 -16.72 -7.78 14.47
C PRO A 860 -17.38 -7.77 15.86
N PRO A 861 -18.15 -6.72 16.23
CA PRO A 861 -19.00 -6.72 17.41
C PRO A 861 -20.24 -7.61 17.20
N MET A 862 -20.71 -8.27 18.25
CA MET A 862 -21.84 -9.21 18.23
C MET A 862 -22.98 -8.67 19.14
N CYS A 863 -24.24 -8.56 18.66
CA CYS A 863 -25.47 -8.47 19.51
C CYS A 863 -26.40 -9.70 19.42
N THR A 864 -26.93 -10.25 20.52
CA THR A 864 -27.72 -11.51 20.57
C THR A 864 -29.13 -11.36 20.00
N CYS A 865 -29.62 -12.37 19.26
CA CYS A 865 -31.04 -12.61 19.08
C CYS A 865 -31.42 -13.93 19.77
N VAL A 866 -32.32 -13.84 20.74
CA VAL A 866 -33.01 -14.99 21.34
C VAL A 866 -34.13 -15.38 20.38
N GLU A 867 -33.94 -16.48 19.65
CA GLU A 867 -34.93 -17.00 18.71
C GLU A 867 -36.15 -17.59 19.43
N SER A 868 -37.32 -17.37 18.84
CA SER A 868 -38.61 -17.89 19.28
C SER A 868 -38.71 -19.40 19.11
N GLU A 869 -39.18 -20.09 20.15
CA GLU A 869 -39.80 -21.40 20.03
C GLU A 869 -40.90 -21.41 18.96
N ARG A 870 -40.77 -22.28 17.94
CA ARG A 870 -41.67 -23.43 17.76
C ARG A 870 -41.16 -24.45 16.73
N ARG A 871 -40.58 -25.52 17.29
CA ARG A 871 -40.92 -26.95 17.07
C ARG A 871 -41.00 -27.48 15.63
N ARG A 872 -39.97 -28.22 15.23
CA ARG A 872 -39.93 -29.70 15.34
C ARG A 872 -38.50 -30.22 15.24
#